data_AF-A0A925Y7C4-F1
#
_entry.id   AF-A0A925Y7C4-F1
#
_cell.length_a   1.000
_cell.length_b   1.000
_cell.length_c   1.000
_cell.angle_alpha   90.00
_cell.angle_beta   90.00
_cell.angle_gamma   90.00
#
_symmetry.space_group_name_H-M   'P 1'
#
loop_
_entity.id
_entity.type
_entity.pdbx_description
1 polymer ?
#
loop_
_entity_poly.entity_id
_entity_poly.type
_entity_poly.pdbx_seq_one_letter_code
_entity_poly.pdbx_strand_id
1 'polypeptide(L)'
;MPQTRSDDQAATDDAVPGIDDAFDSDEDTSADDDGTGGDDTGGNDLGTSPSATLIAAIEWDDAGTKEHADLTGPELIAAFVRRLPNGPGVYRMFGEDGEVLYVGKARSLKKRVTSYTRLGGHTNRIARMIAKTRHMEFVTTRTETEALLLEANLIKRMRPRFNVLMRDDKSFPYIVISGDHEAPAIMKHRGARSRKGAYFGPFASAGAVGRTINSLQRAFLIRTCTDSVYESRTRPCLLHQIKRCAAPCTREISIEGYGALVDEAKGFLSGKSSQIKQGMAQAMQAASDELDFERAAIYRDRLSALSHIQSHQGINPQNTEEADVFAIHQEGGLACIQVFFFRTGQNWGNRAYFPRADSSLGPEEVLGAFLAQFYDDKPAPRLILLPIDVEDRELLSEALSVRAQRKVQIAVPARGEKRDLVDHALSNAKEALGRRLAETSSQARLLQGLAETFKLPHAPRRIEVYDNSHIMGTAAVGAMVVAGPLGFAKSQYRKFNIKGTDITPGDDFGMMREVMTRRFARLKKEHGEGPQPTAAKAFDGEEAVLPDEAEMPAWPDLVLIDGGKGQISAVKAILVELGLADQVTTIGIAKGVDRDAGRERFIVEGREPFTLPPRDPVLYFVQRLRDEAHRFAIGTHRAKRKKELVANPLDEIAGIGPSRKRALLHHFGTAKAVSRAALSDLSKVEGISEAMAKLVYDHFHEKG
;
A
#
# COMPACT_ATOMS: atom_id res chain seq x y z
N MET A 1 -24.82 -0.34 -77.16
CA MET A 1 -23.92 0.32 -78.14
C MET A 1 -23.03 1.31 -77.38
N PRO A 2 -21.72 1.37 -77.65
CA PRO A 2 -20.78 0.28 -77.29
C PRO A 2 -19.42 0.78 -76.74
N GLN A 3 -18.54 -0.20 -76.42
CA GLN A 3 -17.06 -0.16 -76.42
C GLN A 3 -16.34 0.53 -75.23
N THR A 4 -15.21 0.08 -74.67
CA THR A 4 -14.30 -1.09 -74.85
C THR A 4 -13.21 -1.04 -73.76
N ARG A 5 -12.73 -2.22 -73.34
CA ARG A 5 -11.35 -2.59 -72.92
C ARG A 5 -10.59 -1.74 -71.89
N SER A 6 -10.07 -2.38 -70.84
CA SER A 6 -8.69 -2.91 -70.79
C SER A 6 -8.36 -3.48 -69.40
N ASP A 7 -7.44 -4.43 -69.40
CA ASP A 7 -6.90 -5.19 -68.28
C ASP A 7 -6.20 -4.32 -67.22
N ASP A 8 -6.25 -4.71 -65.95
CA ASP A 8 -5.02 -4.89 -65.17
C ASP A 8 -5.23 -5.69 -63.87
N GLN A 9 -4.35 -6.65 -63.64
CA GLN A 9 -4.22 -7.41 -62.40
C GLN A 9 -3.37 -6.63 -61.41
N ALA A 10 -3.85 -6.46 -60.17
CA ALA A 10 -2.99 -6.16 -59.03
C ALA A 10 -3.49 -6.90 -57.80
N ALA A 11 -2.63 -7.79 -57.30
CA ALA A 11 -2.76 -8.49 -56.04
C ALA A 11 -2.81 -7.48 -54.87
N THR A 12 -3.71 -7.70 -53.93
CA THR A 12 -3.70 -7.05 -52.62
C THR A 12 -3.38 -8.11 -51.57
N ASP A 13 -2.28 -7.88 -50.88
CA ASP A 13 -1.73 -8.71 -49.81
C ASP A 13 -2.37 -8.28 -48.47
N ASP A 14 -2.65 -9.28 -47.65
CA ASP A 14 -3.27 -9.17 -46.33
C ASP A 14 -2.36 -8.43 -45.34
N ALA A 15 -2.89 -7.37 -44.71
CA ALA A 15 -2.28 -6.74 -43.54
C ALA A 15 -3.26 -6.81 -42.36
N VAL A 16 -2.99 -7.74 -41.44
CA VAL A 16 -3.65 -7.91 -40.15
C VAL A 16 -3.29 -6.73 -39.21
N PRO A 17 -4.27 -6.00 -38.63
CA PRO A 17 -3.97 -5.00 -37.62
C PRO A 17 -3.75 -5.66 -36.25
N GLY A 18 -2.56 -5.45 -35.69
CA GLY A 18 -2.15 -5.91 -34.37
C GLY A 18 -2.94 -5.24 -33.25
N ILE A 19 -3.42 -6.08 -32.33
CA ILE A 19 -4.03 -5.70 -31.05
C ILE A 19 -2.90 -5.72 -30.02
N ASP A 20 -2.43 -4.55 -29.62
CA ASP A 20 -1.60 -4.37 -28.43
C ASP A 20 -2.08 -3.09 -27.74
N ASP A 21 -2.82 -3.24 -26.62
CA ASP A 21 -2.89 -2.29 -25.50
C ASP A 21 -4.07 -2.63 -24.57
N ALA A 22 -3.80 -3.41 -23.51
CA ALA A 22 -4.45 -3.31 -22.20
C ALA A 22 -3.88 -4.40 -21.27
N PHE A 23 -3.85 -4.11 -19.96
CA PHE A 23 -3.37 -4.93 -18.83
C PHE A 23 -1.95 -4.64 -18.34
N ASP A 24 -1.77 -3.42 -17.82
CA ASP A 24 -0.75 -3.11 -16.83
C ASP A 24 -1.12 -3.81 -15.50
N SER A 25 -0.30 -4.78 -15.08
CA SER A 25 -0.53 -5.58 -13.86
C SER A 25 0.40 -5.11 -12.74
N ASP A 26 -0.17 -4.40 -11.77
CA ASP A 26 0.50 -3.98 -10.54
C ASP A 26 0.90 -5.19 -9.67
N GLU A 27 2.14 -5.67 -9.80
CA GLU A 27 2.77 -6.58 -8.84
C GLU A 27 3.23 -5.82 -7.58
N ASP A 28 2.36 -5.71 -6.57
CA ASP A 28 2.70 -5.18 -5.23
C ASP A 28 2.94 -6.37 -4.27
N THR A 29 4.20 -6.77 -4.11
CA THR A 29 4.66 -7.78 -3.13
C THR A 29 5.17 -7.08 -1.87
N SER A 30 4.29 -6.83 -0.91
CA SER A 30 4.67 -6.57 0.49
C SER A 30 3.48 -6.85 1.41
N ALA A 31 3.39 -8.09 1.89
CA ALA A 31 2.50 -8.48 2.96
C ALA A 31 3.30 -9.45 3.85
N ASP A 32 4.09 -8.87 4.75
CA ASP A 32 4.70 -9.54 5.89
C ASP A 32 4.35 -8.69 7.12
N ASP A 33 3.44 -9.20 7.96
CA ASP A 33 3.41 -8.99 9.40
C ASP A 33 2.60 -10.17 9.99
N ASP A 34 3.31 -11.23 10.37
CA ASP A 34 2.76 -12.43 10.99
C ASP A 34 2.60 -12.19 12.50
N GLY A 35 1.39 -11.79 12.93
CA GLY A 35 1.01 -11.79 14.34
C GLY A 35 0.70 -13.21 14.83
N THR A 36 1.69 -13.90 15.38
CA THR A 36 1.50 -15.08 16.23
C THR A 36 1.47 -14.67 17.69
N GLY A 37 0.26 -14.63 18.29
CA GLY A 37 0.10 -14.54 19.73
C GLY A 37 0.35 -15.91 20.37
N GLY A 38 1.40 -16.00 21.17
CA GLY A 38 1.63 -17.03 22.17
C GLY A 38 2.11 -16.35 23.44
N ASP A 39 1.41 -16.55 24.55
CA ASP A 39 1.82 -16.14 25.89
C ASP A 39 3.16 -16.80 26.23
N ASP A 40 4.17 -16.00 26.55
CA ASP A 40 5.22 -16.38 27.49
C ASP A 40 5.82 -15.13 28.14
N THR A 41 5.69 -15.07 29.46
CA THR A 41 6.15 -13.99 30.33
C THR A 41 7.68 -14.03 30.49
N GLY A 42 8.38 -13.01 30.00
CA GLY A 42 9.82 -12.82 30.25
C GLY A 42 10.39 -11.63 29.48
N GLY A 43 10.57 -10.50 30.17
CA GLY A 43 10.99 -9.24 29.57
C GLY A 43 12.39 -9.27 28.95
N ASN A 44 12.54 -8.69 27.75
CA ASN A 44 13.69 -7.89 27.39
C ASN A 44 13.36 -6.93 26.24
N ASP A 45 13.75 -5.68 26.44
CA ASP A 45 13.39 -4.46 25.72
C ASP A 45 14.11 -4.36 24.35
N LEU A 46 13.36 -4.29 23.25
CA LEU A 46 13.89 -4.04 21.90
C LEU A 46 12.94 -3.14 21.10
N GLY A 47 13.26 -1.83 21.09
CA GLY A 47 13.17 -0.98 19.90
C GLY A 47 11.78 -0.64 19.37
N THR A 48 10.92 -0.05 20.20
CA THR A 48 9.73 0.68 19.71
C THR A 48 10.16 1.87 18.84
N SER A 49 9.42 2.13 17.75
CA SER A 49 9.59 3.36 16.96
C SER A 49 9.60 4.60 17.89
N PRO A 50 10.43 5.63 17.64
CA PRO A 50 10.54 6.81 18.52
C PRO A 50 9.18 7.46 18.83
N SER A 51 8.22 7.35 17.90
CA SER A 51 6.87 7.86 18.06
C SER A 51 6.01 7.03 19.02
N ALA A 52 6.24 5.71 19.14
CA ALA A 52 5.48 4.83 20.03
C ALA A 52 5.89 5.02 21.50
N THR A 53 7.19 5.12 21.77
CA THR A 53 7.75 5.34 23.09
C THR A 53 7.39 6.73 23.65
N LEU A 54 7.34 7.75 22.77
CA LEU A 54 6.92 9.10 23.15
C LEU A 54 5.47 9.19 23.61
N ILE A 55 4.56 8.36 23.08
CA ILE A 55 3.12 8.39 23.42
C ILE A 55 2.80 7.58 24.68
N ALA A 56 3.50 6.47 24.92
CA ALA A 56 3.36 5.71 26.16
C ALA A 56 3.82 6.52 27.39
N ALA A 57 4.66 7.53 27.18
CA ALA A 57 5.13 8.47 28.20
C ALA A 57 4.24 9.72 28.36
N ILE A 58 3.18 9.88 27.55
CA ILE A 58 2.25 10.99 27.69
C ILE A 58 1.28 10.67 28.83
N GLU A 59 1.35 11.46 29.90
CA GLU A 59 0.35 11.43 30.96
C GLU A 59 -0.97 11.99 30.42
N TRP A 60 -1.96 11.11 30.30
CA TRP A 60 -3.33 11.47 29.98
C TRP A 60 -4.06 11.83 31.27
N ASP A 61 -4.67 13.00 31.29
CA ASP A 61 -5.54 13.40 32.39
C ASP A 61 -6.98 12.99 32.05
N ASP A 62 -7.47 12.00 32.79
CA ASP A 62 -8.86 11.53 32.73
C ASP A 62 -9.82 12.51 33.44
N ALA A 63 -9.30 13.60 34.00
CA ALA A 63 -10.03 14.67 34.67
C ALA A 63 -11.07 14.18 35.70
N GLY A 64 -10.80 13.05 36.37
CA GLY A 64 -11.62 12.49 37.47
C GLY A 64 -12.75 11.54 37.04
N THR A 65 -12.45 10.58 36.15
CA THR A 65 -13.33 9.54 35.57
C THR A 65 -14.37 8.91 36.51
N LYS A 66 -14.05 8.69 37.78
CA LYS A 66 -14.95 8.02 38.73
C LYS A 66 -16.16 8.84 39.17
N GLU A 67 -16.15 10.16 38.99
CA GLU A 67 -17.23 11.04 39.47
C GLU A 67 -18.38 11.24 38.48
N HIS A 68 -18.27 10.72 37.25
CA HIS A 68 -19.20 11.03 36.15
C HIS A 68 -19.75 9.80 35.43
N ALA A 69 -19.73 8.62 36.07
CA ALA A 69 -20.15 7.35 35.47
C ALA A 69 -21.59 7.36 34.92
N ASP A 70 -22.48 8.19 35.48
CA ASP A 70 -23.89 8.28 35.08
C ASP A 70 -24.17 9.38 34.03
N LEU A 71 -23.21 10.25 33.73
CA LEU A 71 -23.39 11.39 32.81
C LEU A 71 -23.04 11.00 31.38
N THR A 72 -23.77 11.56 30.42
CA THR A 72 -23.47 11.34 28.99
C THR A 72 -23.59 12.61 28.15
N GLY A 73 -22.92 12.60 27.00
CA GLY A 73 -23.01 13.67 26.01
C GLY A 73 -22.77 15.07 26.57
N PRO A 74 -23.67 16.06 26.32
CA PRO A 74 -23.43 17.45 26.72
C PRO A 74 -23.19 17.64 28.23
N GLU A 75 -23.89 16.89 29.08
CA GLU A 75 -23.79 16.99 30.54
C GLU A 75 -22.43 16.50 31.05
N LEU A 76 -21.97 15.37 30.51
CA LEU A 76 -20.63 14.84 30.76
C LEU A 76 -19.55 15.82 30.33
N ILE A 77 -19.67 16.36 29.11
CA ILE A 77 -18.71 17.33 28.56
C ILE A 77 -18.65 18.58 29.46
N ALA A 78 -19.80 19.07 29.92
CA ALA A 78 -19.87 20.23 30.81
C ALA A 78 -19.20 19.99 32.17
N ALA A 79 -19.23 18.76 32.68
CA ALA A 79 -18.53 18.38 33.90
C ALA A 79 -17.00 18.51 33.73
N PHE A 80 -16.46 17.98 32.62
CA PHE A 80 -15.02 18.05 32.31
C PHE A 80 -14.50 19.49 32.14
N VAL A 81 -15.28 20.38 31.52
CA VAL A 81 -14.88 21.79 31.28
C VAL A 81 -14.38 22.52 32.53
N ARG A 82 -14.89 22.19 33.71
CA ARG A 82 -14.53 22.85 34.97
C ARG A 82 -13.05 22.65 35.33
N ARG A 83 -12.47 21.51 34.94
CA ARG A 83 -11.10 21.10 35.29
C ARG A 83 -10.07 21.43 34.22
N LEU A 84 -10.52 21.81 33.02
CA LEU A 84 -9.63 22.04 31.89
C LEU A 84 -8.80 23.33 32.03
N PRO A 85 -7.51 23.29 31.66
CA PRO A 85 -6.66 24.47 31.64
C PRO A 85 -7.00 25.39 30.45
N ASN A 86 -6.66 26.66 30.62
CA ASN A 86 -6.66 27.64 29.53
C ASN A 86 -5.33 27.56 28.74
N GLY A 87 -5.02 26.39 28.21
CA GLY A 87 -3.80 26.14 27.44
C GLY A 87 -4.05 25.24 26.23
N PRO A 88 -3.07 25.16 25.31
CA PRO A 88 -3.18 24.32 24.13
C PRO A 88 -3.09 22.83 24.50
N GLY A 89 -3.69 22.00 23.67
CA GLY A 89 -3.65 20.56 23.89
C GLY A 89 -4.51 19.77 22.92
N VAL A 90 -4.51 18.46 23.13
CA VAL A 90 -5.32 17.49 22.38
C VAL A 90 -6.28 16.81 23.33
N TYR A 91 -7.48 16.51 22.85
CA TYR A 91 -8.49 15.76 23.59
C TYR A 91 -9.04 14.62 22.77
N ARG A 92 -9.54 13.61 23.47
CA ARG A 92 -10.19 12.43 22.91
C ARG A 92 -11.60 12.31 23.44
N MET A 93 -12.53 11.87 22.60
CA MET A 93 -13.90 11.53 22.98
C MET A 93 -14.12 10.04 22.71
N PHE A 94 -14.68 9.34 23.69
CA PHE A 94 -14.88 7.90 23.68
C PHE A 94 -16.37 7.54 23.72
N GLY A 95 -16.71 6.42 23.09
CA GLY A 95 -18.04 5.81 23.09
C GLY A 95 -18.27 4.84 24.25
N GLU A 96 -19.38 4.12 24.18
CA GLU A 96 -19.81 3.17 25.22
C GLU A 96 -18.88 1.97 25.35
N ASP A 97 -18.37 1.45 24.24
CA ASP A 97 -17.47 0.29 24.19
C ASP A 97 -15.98 0.67 24.37
N GLY A 98 -15.67 1.88 24.84
CA GLY A 98 -14.30 2.39 24.94
C GLY A 98 -13.67 2.74 23.58
N GLU A 99 -14.45 2.75 22.50
CA GLU A 99 -14.03 3.15 21.17
C GLU A 99 -13.72 4.66 21.09
N VAL A 100 -12.63 5.04 20.43
CA VAL A 100 -12.31 6.47 20.22
C VAL A 100 -13.18 7.01 19.08
N LEU A 101 -14.12 7.88 19.44
CA LEU A 101 -15.05 8.52 18.50
C LEU A 101 -14.38 9.65 17.74
N TYR A 102 -13.63 10.48 18.46
CA TYR A 102 -13.02 11.70 17.92
C TYR A 102 -11.76 12.09 18.66
N VAL A 103 -10.81 12.66 17.92
CA VAL A 103 -9.61 13.34 18.44
C VAL A 103 -9.65 14.76 17.93
N GLY A 104 -9.40 15.74 18.80
CA GLY A 104 -9.35 17.14 18.40
C GLY A 104 -8.22 17.90 19.08
N LYS A 105 -7.62 18.86 18.37
CA LYS A 105 -6.72 19.87 18.94
C LYS A 105 -7.48 21.12 19.41
N ALA A 106 -6.86 21.88 20.31
CA ALA A 106 -7.34 23.18 20.73
C ALA A 106 -6.20 24.14 21.09
N ARG A 107 -6.35 25.43 20.77
CA ARG A 107 -5.56 26.54 21.35
C ARG A 107 -5.80 26.69 22.85
N SER A 108 -7.04 26.43 23.26
CA SER A 108 -7.49 26.44 24.65
C SER A 108 -8.46 25.29 24.82
N LEU A 109 -8.01 24.23 25.51
CA LEU A 109 -8.84 23.05 25.82
C LEU A 109 -10.15 23.49 26.46
N LYS A 110 -10.10 24.36 27.48
CA LYS A 110 -11.29 24.87 28.15
C LYS A 110 -12.29 25.52 27.18
N LYS A 111 -11.84 26.48 26.34
CA LYS A 111 -12.73 27.17 25.39
C LYS A 111 -13.31 26.23 24.32
N ARG A 112 -12.48 25.34 23.76
CA ARG A 112 -12.91 24.41 22.71
C ARG A 112 -13.93 23.42 23.24
N VAL A 113 -13.67 22.81 24.39
CA VAL A 113 -14.57 21.79 24.96
C VAL A 113 -15.88 22.44 25.44
N THR A 114 -15.83 23.67 25.97
CA THR A 114 -17.04 24.46 26.28
C THR A 114 -17.94 24.65 25.05
N SER A 115 -17.38 24.73 23.85
CA SER A 115 -18.21 24.91 22.64
C SER A 115 -19.17 23.74 22.40
N TYR A 116 -18.81 22.52 22.83
CA TYR A 116 -19.62 21.31 22.67
C TYR A 116 -20.77 21.17 23.68
N THR A 117 -20.79 21.99 24.73
CA THR A 117 -21.89 21.97 25.71
C THR A 117 -23.10 22.76 25.23
N ARG A 118 -23.03 23.39 24.05
CA ARG A 118 -24.13 24.17 23.49
C ARG A 118 -25.16 23.22 22.88
N LEU A 119 -26.44 23.44 23.21
CA LEU A 119 -27.53 22.61 22.72
C LEU A 119 -27.90 22.86 21.24
N GLY A 120 -27.28 23.85 20.59
CA GLY A 120 -27.57 24.23 19.20
C GLY A 120 -26.39 24.89 18.48
N GLY A 121 -26.46 24.94 17.14
CA GLY A 121 -25.41 25.48 16.28
C GLY A 121 -24.34 24.45 15.86
N HIS A 122 -24.56 23.17 16.17
CA HIS A 122 -23.71 22.07 15.73
C HIS A 122 -24.23 21.45 14.44
N THR A 123 -23.32 20.97 13.58
CA THR A 123 -23.69 20.09 12.46
C THR A 123 -24.22 18.76 13.00
N ASN A 124 -25.04 18.06 12.20
CA ASN A 124 -25.58 16.74 12.57
C ASN A 124 -24.47 15.75 12.98
N ARG A 125 -23.31 15.82 12.32
CA ARG A 125 -22.11 15.05 12.68
C ARG A 125 -21.66 15.33 14.12
N ILE A 126 -21.42 16.61 14.44
CA ILE A 126 -20.91 17.02 15.75
C ILE A 126 -21.94 16.71 16.84
N ALA A 127 -23.23 16.97 16.59
CA ALA A 127 -24.30 16.63 17.54
C ALA A 127 -24.35 15.13 17.86
N ARG A 128 -24.19 14.26 16.84
CA ARG A 128 -24.13 12.80 17.03
C ARG A 128 -22.90 12.35 17.80
N MET A 129 -21.74 12.94 17.50
CA MET A 129 -20.49 12.67 18.22
C MET A 129 -20.64 13.02 19.70
N ILE A 130 -21.15 14.22 20.00
CA ILE A 130 -21.43 14.68 21.36
C ILE A 130 -22.38 13.70 22.05
N ALA A 131 -23.54 13.39 21.46
CA ALA A 131 -24.54 12.51 22.07
C ALA A 131 -24.00 11.10 22.40
N LYS A 132 -23.06 10.59 21.60
CA LYS A 132 -22.42 9.29 21.81
C LYS A 132 -21.26 9.31 22.80
N THR A 133 -20.80 10.49 23.23
CA THR A 133 -19.63 10.60 24.12
C THR A 133 -19.99 10.10 25.52
N ARG A 134 -19.22 9.13 26.00
CA ARG A 134 -19.30 8.52 27.33
C ARG A 134 -18.08 8.82 28.20
N HIS A 135 -16.96 9.18 27.58
CA HIS A 135 -15.74 9.52 28.29
C HIS A 135 -14.87 10.47 27.46
N MET A 136 -14.00 11.24 28.13
CA MET A 136 -13.03 12.14 27.51
C MET A 136 -11.70 12.10 28.23
N GLU A 137 -10.62 12.28 27.49
CA GLU A 137 -9.26 12.39 28.02
C GLU A 137 -8.53 13.57 27.38
N PHE A 138 -7.56 14.12 28.10
CA PHE A 138 -6.88 15.36 27.72
C PHE A 138 -5.37 15.26 27.85
N VAL A 139 -4.65 15.91 26.93
CA VAL A 139 -3.20 16.12 26.99
C VAL A 139 -2.92 17.58 26.72
N THR A 140 -2.29 18.26 27.68
CA THR A 140 -1.78 19.62 27.48
C THR A 140 -0.45 19.59 26.74
N THR A 141 -0.31 20.48 25.76
CA THR A 141 0.97 20.68 25.06
C THR A 141 1.55 22.05 25.42
N ARG A 142 2.83 22.28 25.13
CA ARG A 142 3.44 23.59 25.39
C ARG A 142 3.06 24.59 24.32
N THR A 143 2.89 24.12 23.08
CA THR A 143 2.53 24.96 21.93
C THR A 143 1.35 24.36 21.17
N GLU A 144 0.68 25.20 20.40
CA GLU A 144 -0.37 24.77 19.47
C GLU A 144 0.20 23.87 18.36
N THR A 145 1.45 24.12 17.95
CA THR A 145 2.21 23.36 16.96
C THR A 145 2.40 21.91 17.41
N GLU A 146 2.76 21.71 18.69
CA GLU A 146 2.83 20.38 19.30
C GLU A 146 1.46 19.69 19.34
N ALA A 147 0.38 20.42 19.64
CA ALA A 147 -0.98 19.87 19.66
C ALA A 147 -1.42 19.39 18.27
N LEU A 148 -1.11 20.16 17.21
CA LEU A 148 -1.41 19.79 15.83
C LEU A 148 -0.71 18.50 15.41
N LEU A 149 0.59 18.37 15.70
CA LEU A 149 1.36 17.18 15.36
C LEU A 149 0.87 15.96 16.15
N LEU A 150 0.57 16.14 17.45
CA LEU A 150 0.05 15.07 18.30
C LEU A 150 -1.33 14.60 17.84
N GLU A 151 -2.24 15.52 17.50
CA GLU A 151 -3.56 15.21 16.94
C GLU A 151 -3.45 14.36 15.67
N ALA A 152 -2.62 14.79 14.70
CA ALA A 152 -2.45 14.07 13.44
C ALA A 152 -1.97 12.62 13.66
N ASN A 153 -1.01 12.44 14.58
CA ASN A 153 -0.50 11.12 14.94
C ASN A 153 -1.57 10.24 15.59
N LEU A 154 -2.35 10.80 16.50
CA LEU A 154 -3.43 10.12 17.22
C LEU A 154 -4.59 9.72 16.28
N ILE A 155 -5.00 10.59 15.36
CA ILE A 155 -6.00 10.28 14.33
C ILE A 155 -5.52 9.10 13.46
N LYS A 156 -4.25 9.13 13.04
CA LYS A 156 -3.69 8.06 12.20
C LYS A 156 -3.67 6.70 12.91
N ARG A 157 -3.34 6.68 14.20
CA ARG A 157 -3.28 5.45 15.01
C ARG A 157 -4.66 4.90 15.35
N MET A 158 -5.56 5.76 15.83
CA MET A 158 -6.86 5.33 16.38
C MET A 158 -7.98 5.30 15.33
N ARG A 159 -7.77 5.97 14.19
CA ARG A 159 -8.73 6.09 13.07
C ARG A 159 -10.16 6.41 13.54
N PRO A 160 -10.36 7.46 14.35
CA PRO A 160 -11.65 7.72 14.98
C PRO A 160 -12.74 7.98 13.94
N ARG A 161 -13.94 7.48 14.19
CA ARG A 161 -15.07 7.52 13.25
C ARG A 161 -15.41 8.94 12.78
N PHE A 162 -15.34 9.91 13.68
CA PHE A 162 -15.76 11.27 13.38
C PHE A 162 -14.64 12.14 12.81
N ASN A 163 -13.38 11.68 12.69
CA ASN A 163 -12.31 12.46 12.07
C ASN A 163 -12.25 12.26 10.55
N VAL A 164 -11.65 13.21 9.83
CA VAL A 164 -11.22 12.98 8.45
C VAL A 164 -10.09 11.95 8.49
N LEU A 165 -10.17 10.87 7.71
CA LEU A 165 -9.15 9.82 7.68
C LEU A 165 -8.49 9.70 6.32
N MET A 166 -7.16 9.77 6.29
CA MET A 166 -6.36 9.39 5.13
C MET A 166 -6.35 7.86 4.99
N ARG A 167 -7.05 7.32 3.98
CA ARG A 167 -7.18 5.86 3.76
C ARG A 167 -5.90 5.17 3.28
N ASP A 168 -5.03 5.90 2.58
CA ASP A 168 -3.85 5.33 1.93
C ASP A 168 -2.58 5.85 2.62
N ASP A 169 -2.19 5.20 3.72
CA ASP A 169 -1.01 5.53 4.53
C ASP A 169 0.28 4.86 4.05
N LYS A 170 0.26 4.27 2.85
CA LYS A 170 1.44 3.62 2.25
C LYS A 170 2.63 4.57 2.24
N SER A 171 3.75 4.15 2.81
CA SER A 171 5.02 4.89 2.75
C SER A 171 5.40 5.20 1.30
N PHE A 172 6.03 6.35 1.04
CA PHE A 172 6.40 6.66 -0.34
C PHE A 172 7.52 5.75 -0.83
N PRO A 173 7.47 5.35 -2.11
CA PRO A 173 8.60 4.74 -2.75
C PRO A 173 9.69 5.80 -3.00
N TYR A 174 10.93 5.38 -2.79
CA TYR A 174 12.16 6.13 -3.02
C TYR A 174 13.06 5.34 -3.97
N ILE A 175 13.99 6.03 -4.60
CA ILE A 175 15.19 5.43 -5.14
C ILE A 175 16.28 5.53 -4.07
N VAL A 176 16.98 4.44 -3.81
CA VAL A 176 18.19 4.44 -2.99
C VAL A 176 19.38 4.06 -3.87
N ILE A 177 20.46 4.84 -3.77
CA ILE A 177 21.78 4.44 -4.24
C ILE A 177 22.55 4.01 -3.00
N SER A 178 22.89 2.72 -2.90
CA SER A 178 23.50 2.16 -1.70
C SER A 178 24.89 2.75 -1.41
N GLY A 179 25.23 2.88 -0.13
CA GLY A 179 26.53 3.38 0.32
C GLY A 179 27.32 2.36 1.14
N ASP A 180 26.85 1.13 1.20
CA ASP A 180 27.38 0.03 2.03
C ASP A 180 28.18 -1.02 1.25
N HIS A 181 28.48 -0.77 -0.04
CA HIS A 181 29.16 -1.72 -0.92
C HIS A 181 30.13 -1.00 -1.88
N GLU A 182 31.25 -1.64 -2.25
CA GLU A 182 32.28 -1.06 -3.15
C GLU A 182 31.73 -0.60 -4.50
N ALA A 183 30.76 -1.35 -5.03
CA ALA A 183 29.94 -1.00 -6.18
C ALA A 183 28.51 -0.68 -5.74
N PRO A 184 28.14 0.61 -5.55
CA PRO A 184 26.79 1.05 -5.22
C PRO A 184 25.72 0.52 -6.18
N ALA A 185 24.60 0.05 -5.64
CA ALA A 185 23.45 -0.39 -6.43
C ALA A 185 22.32 0.64 -6.36
N ILE A 186 21.58 0.80 -7.46
CA ILE A 186 20.35 1.59 -7.51
C ILE A 186 19.14 0.67 -7.29
N MET A 187 18.32 1.00 -6.29
CA MET A 187 17.24 0.13 -5.85
C MET A 187 15.98 0.94 -5.52
N LYS A 188 14.82 0.30 -5.66
CA LYS A 188 13.57 0.81 -5.08
C LYS A 188 13.62 0.58 -3.58
N HIS A 189 13.26 1.60 -2.81
CA HIS A 189 13.13 1.52 -1.37
C HIS A 189 11.75 2.00 -0.93
N ARG A 190 11.20 1.39 0.12
CA ARG A 190 9.93 1.74 0.75
C ARG A 190 10.08 1.46 2.25
N GLY A 191 9.57 2.35 3.09
CA GLY A 191 9.65 2.22 4.55
C GLY A 191 10.75 3.07 5.18
N ALA A 192 11.23 2.64 6.35
CA ALA A 192 12.25 3.36 7.12
C ALA A 192 13.61 3.34 6.40
N ARG A 193 14.29 4.48 6.38
CA ARG A 193 15.60 4.68 5.74
C ARG A 193 16.74 4.08 6.58
N SER A 194 16.70 2.78 6.83
CA SER A 194 17.67 2.07 7.66
C SER A 194 18.96 1.68 6.93
N ARG A 195 18.90 1.51 5.60
CA ARG A 195 20.08 1.16 4.79
C ARG A 195 20.95 2.40 4.55
N LYS A 196 22.27 2.25 4.66
CA LYS A 196 23.20 3.35 4.34
C LYS A 196 23.16 3.64 2.84
N GLY A 197 22.98 4.91 2.47
CA GLY A 197 22.95 5.32 1.08
C GLY A 197 22.31 6.69 0.86
N ALA A 198 22.28 7.12 -0.41
CA ALA A 198 21.61 8.33 -0.84
C ALA A 198 20.17 8.01 -1.25
N TYR A 199 19.20 8.70 -0.64
CA TYR A 199 17.78 8.52 -0.89
C TYR A 199 17.21 9.66 -1.72
N PHE A 200 16.54 9.31 -2.81
CA PHE A 200 15.91 10.23 -3.73
C PHE A 200 14.40 9.95 -3.75
N GLY A 201 13.61 10.93 -3.33
CA GLY A 201 12.15 10.83 -3.35
C GLY A 201 11.50 12.00 -2.60
N PRO A 202 10.18 11.89 -2.32
CA PRO A 202 9.30 10.76 -2.63
C PRO A 202 8.87 10.71 -4.10
N PHE A 203 8.57 9.50 -4.60
CA PHE A 203 7.88 9.30 -5.88
C PHE A 203 6.40 8.99 -5.65
N ALA A 204 5.55 9.32 -6.61
CA ALA A 204 4.11 9.09 -6.47
C ALA A 204 3.71 7.61 -6.38
N SER A 205 4.41 6.74 -7.11
CA SER A 205 4.11 5.31 -7.17
C SER A 205 5.35 4.44 -7.37
N ALA A 206 5.20 3.15 -7.08
CA ALA A 206 6.25 2.18 -7.34
C ALA A 206 6.59 2.08 -8.84
N GLY A 207 5.58 2.19 -9.70
CA GLY A 207 5.75 2.23 -11.15
C GLY A 207 6.55 3.46 -11.61
N ALA A 208 6.32 4.63 -11.01
CA ALA A 208 7.12 5.82 -11.28
C ALA A 208 8.60 5.59 -10.94
N VAL A 209 8.89 5.00 -9.77
CA VAL A 209 10.27 4.59 -9.41
C VAL A 209 10.85 3.62 -10.44
N GLY A 210 10.09 2.59 -10.83
CA GLY A 210 10.54 1.59 -11.82
C GLY A 210 10.92 2.23 -13.15
N ARG A 211 10.08 3.13 -13.68
CA ARG A 211 10.37 3.87 -14.91
C ARG A 211 11.62 4.73 -14.77
N THR A 212 11.78 5.47 -13.67
CA THR A 212 12.96 6.30 -13.43
C THR A 212 14.23 5.43 -13.32
N ILE A 213 14.21 4.33 -12.57
CA ILE A 213 15.35 3.40 -12.48
C ILE A 213 15.70 2.85 -13.86
N ASN A 214 14.73 2.40 -14.65
CA ASN A 214 14.98 1.88 -16.00
C ASN A 214 15.67 2.90 -16.91
N SER A 215 15.28 4.18 -16.81
CA SER A 215 15.94 5.23 -17.58
C SER A 215 17.34 5.55 -17.05
N LEU A 216 17.54 5.57 -15.73
CA LEU A 216 18.87 5.76 -15.12
C LEU A 216 19.83 4.63 -15.46
N GLN A 217 19.35 3.39 -15.57
CA GLN A 217 20.17 2.26 -16.02
C GLN A 217 20.72 2.48 -17.43
N ARG A 218 19.92 3.06 -18.34
CA ARG A 218 20.36 3.37 -19.71
C ARG A 218 21.33 4.56 -19.76
N ALA A 219 21.13 5.55 -18.88
CA ALA A 219 21.93 6.77 -18.87
C ALA A 219 23.25 6.65 -18.08
N PHE A 220 23.28 5.89 -16.99
CA PHE A 220 24.40 5.83 -16.05
C PHE A 220 24.94 4.42 -15.81
N LEU A 221 24.32 3.38 -16.38
CA LEU A 221 24.82 1.99 -16.34
C LEU A 221 25.05 1.46 -14.92
N ILE A 222 24.24 1.92 -13.95
CA ILE A 222 24.31 1.51 -12.54
C ILE A 222 23.60 0.16 -12.36
N ARG A 223 24.13 -0.67 -11.47
CA ARG A 223 23.65 -2.03 -11.23
C ARG A 223 22.40 -2.00 -10.36
N THR A 224 21.50 -2.95 -10.60
CA THR A 224 20.30 -3.18 -9.79
C THR A 224 20.27 -4.56 -9.14
N CYS A 225 21.28 -5.39 -9.41
CA CYS A 225 21.41 -6.71 -8.79
C CYS A 225 21.72 -6.59 -7.29
N THR A 226 21.27 -7.57 -6.51
CA THR A 226 21.61 -7.68 -5.08
C THR A 226 23.10 -7.96 -4.88
N ASP A 227 23.61 -7.73 -3.67
CA ASP A 227 25.02 -7.91 -3.33
C ASP A 227 25.45 -9.38 -3.49
N SER A 228 24.65 -10.32 -3.01
CA SER A 228 24.86 -11.76 -3.25
C SER A 228 24.94 -12.13 -4.75
N VAL A 229 24.09 -11.53 -5.58
CA VAL A 229 24.13 -11.75 -7.04
C VAL A 229 25.33 -11.06 -7.68
N TYR A 230 25.90 -10.01 -7.09
CA TYR A 230 27.13 -9.38 -7.56
C TYR A 230 28.35 -10.24 -7.23
N GLU A 231 28.46 -10.68 -5.99
CA GLU A 231 29.61 -11.45 -5.48
C GLU A 231 29.74 -12.83 -6.13
N SER A 232 28.63 -13.41 -6.58
CA SER A 232 28.61 -14.74 -7.23
C SER A 232 28.90 -14.71 -8.73
N ARG A 233 29.12 -13.54 -9.35
CA ARG A 233 29.25 -13.44 -10.82
C ARG A 233 30.68 -13.74 -11.27
N THR A 234 30.78 -14.71 -12.17
CA THR A 234 32.02 -15.03 -12.90
C THR A 234 32.02 -14.52 -14.34
N ARG A 235 30.87 -14.08 -14.86
CA ARG A 235 30.72 -13.49 -16.20
C ARG A 235 29.70 -12.35 -16.21
N PRO A 236 29.82 -11.36 -17.13
CA PRO A 236 28.85 -10.28 -17.25
C PRO A 236 27.42 -10.79 -17.44
N CYS A 237 26.46 -10.08 -16.86
CA CYS A 237 25.05 -10.45 -16.94
C CYS A 237 24.36 -9.86 -18.17
N LEU A 238 23.12 -10.28 -18.42
CA LEU A 238 22.30 -9.75 -19.52
C LEU A 238 22.19 -8.22 -19.49
N LEU A 239 22.06 -7.60 -18.32
CA LEU A 239 21.98 -6.13 -18.22
C LEU A 239 23.22 -5.44 -18.77
N HIS A 240 24.40 -6.05 -18.68
CA HIS A 240 25.60 -5.53 -19.32
C HIS A 240 25.53 -5.67 -20.85
N GLN A 241 25.13 -6.85 -21.34
CA GLN A 241 24.99 -7.13 -22.78
C GLN A 241 24.01 -6.17 -23.46
N ILE A 242 22.93 -5.79 -22.78
CA ILE A 242 21.95 -4.81 -23.28
C ILE A 242 22.29 -3.36 -22.90
N LYS A 243 23.53 -3.08 -22.49
CA LYS A 243 24.05 -1.74 -22.16
C LYS A 243 23.23 -1.00 -21.10
N ARG A 244 22.89 -1.68 -20.00
CA ARG A 244 22.20 -1.16 -18.82
C ARG A 244 22.99 -1.30 -17.52
N CYS A 245 24.16 -1.93 -17.56
CA CYS A 245 25.07 -2.10 -16.44
C CYS A 245 26.52 -2.10 -16.94
N ALA A 246 27.41 -1.38 -16.25
CA ALA A 246 28.83 -1.35 -16.59
C ALA A 246 29.61 -2.60 -16.12
N ALA A 247 28.92 -3.60 -15.55
CA ALA A 247 29.49 -4.86 -15.05
C ALA A 247 30.71 -4.71 -14.09
N PRO A 248 30.60 -3.90 -13.01
CA PRO A 248 31.66 -3.84 -11.99
C PRO A 248 31.95 -5.19 -11.31
N CYS A 249 30.96 -6.09 -11.25
CA CYS A 249 31.10 -7.42 -10.63
C CYS A 249 32.15 -8.31 -11.29
N THR A 250 32.38 -8.13 -12.59
CA THR A 250 33.39 -8.89 -13.34
C THR A 250 34.53 -7.99 -13.82
N ARG A 251 34.64 -6.78 -13.27
CA ARG A 251 35.72 -5.81 -13.54
C ARG A 251 35.84 -5.36 -15.00
N GLU A 252 34.75 -5.44 -15.78
CA GLU A 252 34.69 -4.82 -17.13
C GLU A 252 34.89 -3.29 -17.05
N ILE A 253 34.48 -2.71 -15.93
CA ILE A 253 34.84 -1.36 -15.50
C ILE A 253 35.60 -1.44 -14.18
N SER A 254 36.55 -0.53 -13.98
CA SER A 254 37.19 -0.36 -12.66
C SER A 254 36.17 0.14 -11.63
N ILE A 255 36.42 -0.15 -10.34
CA ILE A 255 35.54 0.33 -9.25
C ILE A 255 35.54 1.86 -9.19
N GLU A 256 36.67 2.49 -9.47
CA GLU A 256 36.81 3.95 -9.56
C GLU A 256 35.99 4.53 -10.72
N GLY A 257 36.10 3.93 -11.91
CA GLY A 257 35.31 4.33 -13.08
C GLY A 257 33.81 4.13 -12.85
N TYR A 258 33.44 3.07 -12.15
CA TYR A 258 32.07 2.84 -11.71
C TYR A 258 31.60 3.90 -10.71
N GLY A 259 32.46 4.30 -9.77
CA GLY A 259 32.21 5.38 -8.82
C GLY A 259 31.86 6.70 -9.52
N ALA A 260 32.56 7.03 -10.61
CA ALA A 260 32.24 8.22 -11.41
C ALA A 260 30.83 8.17 -12.02
N LEU A 261 30.40 7.01 -12.57
CA LEU A 261 29.04 6.82 -13.07
C LEU A 261 27.98 6.96 -11.96
N VAL A 262 28.29 6.45 -10.77
CA VAL A 262 27.43 6.58 -9.59
C VAL A 262 27.28 8.04 -9.18
N ASP A 263 28.37 8.81 -9.18
CA ASP A 263 28.35 10.22 -8.80
C ASP A 263 27.66 11.10 -9.84
N GLU A 264 27.76 10.77 -11.14
CA GLU A 264 26.94 11.37 -12.19
C GLU A 264 25.45 11.13 -11.93
N ALA A 265 25.03 9.91 -11.59
CA ALA A 265 23.62 9.63 -11.31
C ALA A 265 23.12 10.34 -10.04
N LYS A 266 23.91 10.38 -8.96
CA LYS A 266 23.60 11.17 -7.77
C LYS A 266 23.48 12.66 -8.13
N GLY A 267 24.40 13.17 -8.93
CA GLY A 267 24.38 14.54 -9.45
C GLY A 267 23.09 14.84 -10.20
N PHE A 268 22.68 13.95 -11.11
CA PHE A 268 21.46 14.08 -11.88
C PHE A 268 20.22 14.08 -10.99
N LEU A 269 20.10 13.14 -10.06
CA LEU A 269 18.97 13.04 -9.13
C LEU A 269 18.94 14.17 -8.08
N SER A 270 20.07 14.84 -7.87
CA SER A 270 20.18 16.06 -7.04
C SER A 270 19.94 17.36 -7.81
N GLY A 271 19.63 17.28 -9.11
CA GLY A 271 19.26 18.44 -9.94
C GLY A 271 20.39 19.05 -10.76
N LYS A 272 21.59 18.46 -10.78
CA LYS A 272 22.72 18.91 -11.62
C LYS A 272 22.61 18.44 -13.07
N SER A 273 21.39 18.31 -13.59
CA SER A 273 21.10 17.67 -14.88
C SER A 273 21.73 18.43 -16.06
N SER A 274 21.75 19.76 -16.03
CA SER A 274 22.30 20.58 -17.13
C SER A 274 23.81 20.41 -17.29
N GLN A 275 24.55 20.46 -16.18
CA GLN A 275 26.01 20.29 -16.17
C GLN A 275 26.41 18.90 -16.66
N ILE A 276 25.70 17.85 -16.22
CA ILE A 276 25.96 16.48 -16.66
C ILE A 276 25.70 16.31 -18.16
N LYS A 277 24.60 16.88 -18.67
CA LYS A 277 24.31 16.84 -20.12
C LYS A 277 25.37 17.57 -20.94
N GLN A 278 25.80 18.75 -20.51
CA GLN A 278 26.87 19.48 -21.18
C GLN A 278 28.18 18.69 -21.18
N GLY A 279 28.55 18.09 -20.04
CA GLY A 279 29.72 17.22 -19.94
C GLY A 279 29.64 16.02 -20.89
N MET A 280 28.49 15.33 -20.94
CA MET A 280 28.29 14.21 -21.88
C MET A 280 28.32 14.66 -23.34
N ALA A 281 27.77 15.83 -23.68
CA ALA A 281 27.78 16.36 -25.03
C ALA A 281 29.20 16.75 -25.48
N GLN A 282 29.99 17.36 -24.58
CA GLN A 282 31.40 17.66 -24.83
C GLN A 282 32.22 16.38 -24.99
N ALA A 283 32.00 15.37 -24.14
CA ALA A 283 32.68 14.08 -24.25
C ALA A 283 32.30 13.32 -25.53
N MET A 284 31.04 13.43 -25.96
CA MET A 284 30.57 12.89 -27.24
C MET A 284 31.27 13.58 -28.42
N GLN A 285 31.37 14.91 -28.39
CA GLN A 285 32.04 15.68 -29.45
C GLN A 285 33.53 15.35 -29.50
N ALA A 286 34.21 15.35 -28.35
CA ALA A 286 35.62 14.99 -28.28
C ALA A 286 35.89 13.57 -28.82
N ALA A 287 35.06 12.58 -28.46
CA ALA A 287 35.17 11.23 -29.00
C ALA A 287 34.94 11.20 -30.53
N SER A 288 34.00 12.00 -31.04
CA SER A 288 33.78 12.13 -32.48
C SER A 288 34.96 12.80 -33.20
N ASP A 289 35.57 13.81 -32.59
CA ASP A 289 36.74 14.52 -33.12
C ASP A 289 37.97 13.59 -33.14
N GLU A 290 38.07 12.67 -32.17
CA GLU A 290 39.06 11.58 -32.10
C GLU A 290 38.76 10.40 -33.04
N LEU A 291 37.65 10.44 -33.80
CA LEU A 291 37.15 9.35 -34.65
C LEU A 291 36.75 8.06 -33.89
N ASP A 292 36.51 8.15 -32.59
CA ASP A 292 36.03 7.08 -31.72
C ASP A 292 34.49 7.02 -31.71
N PHE A 293 33.93 6.54 -32.81
CA PHE A 293 32.48 6.54 -33.04
C PHE A 293 31.72 5.61 -32.08
N GLU A 294 32.37 4.58 -31.53
CA GLU A 294 31.75 3.70 -30.54
C GLU A 294 31.52 4.43 -29.21
N ARG A 295 32.54 5.14 -28.70
CA ARG A 295 32.38 5.98 -27.51
C ARG A 295 31.42 7.14 -27.74
N ALA A 296 31.46 7.79 -28.91
CA ALA A 296 30.51 8.83 -29.26
C ALA A 296 29.06 8.30 -29.27
N ALA A 297 28.81 7.12 -29.84
CA ALA A 297 27.50 6.49 -29.84
C ALA A 297 26.99 6.19 -28.41
N ILE A 298 27.88 5.75 -27.50
CA ILE A 298 27.52 5.54 -26.08
C ILE A 298 27.04 6.85 -25.45
N TYR A 299 27.78 7.96 -25.60
CA TYR A 299 27.36 9.25 -25.04
C TYR A 299 26.06 9.78 -25.65
N ARG A 300 25.88 9.61 -26.97
CA ARG A 300 24.62 9.94 -27.65
C ARG A 300 23.44 9.16 -27.07
N ASP A 301 23.58 7.84 -26.90
CA ASP A 301 22.53 6.98 -26.38
C ASP A 301 22.19 7.33 -24.92
N ARG A 302 23.22 7.67 -24.12
CA ARG A 302 23.05 8.16 -22.74
C ARG A 302 22.31 9.51 -22.70
N LEU A 303 22.67 10.46 -23.56
CA LEU A 303 21.98 11.75 -23.70
C LEU A 303 20.51 11.58 -24.11
N SER A 304 20.24 10.66 -25.04
CA SER A 304 18.88 10.32 -25.46
C SER A 304 18.05 9.77 -24.31
N ALA A 305 18.63 8.84 -23.52
CA ALA A 305 17.97 8.31 -22.32
C ALA A 305 17.66 9.39 -21.27
N LEU A 306 18.56 10.36 -21.06
CA LEU A 306 18.33 11.49 -20.14
C LEU A 306 17.22 12.42 -20.63
N SER A 307 17.14 12.69 -21.93
CA SER A 307 16.09 13.54 -22.51
C SER A 307 14.72 12.89 -22.38
N HIS A 308 14.63 11.57 -22.46
CA HIS A 308 13.39 10.82 -22.28
C HIS A 308 12.83 10.87 -20.85
N ILE A 309 13.70 10.98 -19.83
CA ILE A 309 13.27 11.18 -18.42
C ILE A 309 12.53 12.52 -18.28
N GLN A 310 12.99 13.55 -18.98
CA GLN A 310 12.43 14.90 -18.88
C GLN A 310 11.19 15.11 -19.76
N SER A 311 11.12 14.45 -20.93
CA SER A 311 10.00 14.63 -21.87
C SER A 311 8.70 13.93 -21.45
N HIS A 312 8.77 12.93 -20.57
CA HIS A 312 7.61 12.12 -20.14
C HIS A 312 6.81 12.73 -18.99
N GLN A 313 7.09 13.97 -18.62
CA GLN A 313 6.48 14.64 -17.48
C GLN A 313 5.90 15.97 -17.97
N GLY A 314 4.60 15.94 -18.31
CA GLY A 314 3.89 16.97 -19.08
C GLY A 314 3.89 18.40 -18.52
N ILE A 315 4.50 18.65 -17.35
CA ILE A 315 4.76 19.99 -16.83
C ILE A 315 6.06 19.91 -16.01
N ASN A 316 7.18 20.41 -16.54
CA ASN A 316 8.38 20.67 -15.76
C ASN A 316 8.45 22.18 -15.50
N PRO A 317 8.26 22.62 -14.25
CA PRO A 317 8.26 24.05 -13.95
C PRO A 317 9.64 24.65 -14.14
N GLN A 318 9.68 25.83 -14.74
CA GLN A 318 10.89 26.63 -14.96
C GLN A 318 11.38 27.27 -13.65
N ASN A 319 10.47 27.73 -12.78
CA ASN A 319 10.83 28.50 -11.58
C ASN A 319 10.52 27.79 -10.25
N THR A 320 10.09 26.51 -10.29
CA THR A 320 9.75 25.76 -9.09
C THR A 320 10.63 24.53 -8.97
N GLU A 321 11.80 24.69 -8.35
CA GLU A 321 12.75 23.59 -8.19
C GLU A 321 12.22 22.48 -7.27
N GLU A 322 11.57 22.82 -6.16
CA GLU A 322 11.08 21.85 -5.18
C GLU A 322 9.72 22.28 -4.63
N ALA A 323 8.68 21.51 -4.91
CA ALA A 323 7.36 21.74 -4.35
C ALA A 323 6.51 20.46 -4.28
N ASP A 324 5.58 20.40 -3.33
CA ASP A 324 4.44 19.48 -3.42
C ASP A 324 3.21 20.31 -3.75
N VAL A 325 2.45 19.89 -4.76
CA VAL A 325 1.24 20.60 -5.21
C VAL A 325 0.04 19.74 -4.90
N PHE A 326 -0.85 20.27 -4.05
CA PHE A 326 -2.09 19.62 -3.67
C PHE A 326 -3.24 20.26 -4.44
N ALA A 327 -4.26 19.46 -4.74
CA ALA A 327 -5.56 19.95 -5.15
C ALA A 327 -6.65 19.06 -4.53
N ILE A 328 -7.80 19.65 -4.23
CA ILE A 328 -8.96 18.92 -3.72
C ILE A 328 -10.17 19.19 -4.60
N HIS A 329 -10.94 18.14 -4.89
CA HIS A 329 -12.26 18.24 -5.49
C HIS A 329 -13.25 17.37 -4.72
N GLN A 330 -14.47 17.87 -4.53
CA GLN A 330 -15.55 17.17 -3.84
C GLN A 330 -16.77 17.12 -4.75
N GLU A 331 -17.34 15.92 -4.91
CA GLU A 331 -18.53 15.66 -5.72
C GLU A 331 -19.18 14.35 -5.25
N GLY A 332 -20.51 14.27 -5.25
CA GLY A 332 -21.22 13.04 -4.89
C GLY A 332 -20.95 12.52 -3.47
N GLY A 333 -20.67 13.42 -2.52
CA GLY A 333 -20.34 13.07 -1.14
C GLY A 333 -18.93 12.47 -0.95
N LEU A 334 -18.11 12.41 -2.01
CA LEU A 334 -16.73 11.97 -1.97
C LEU A 334 -15.77 13.16 -2.13
N ALA A 335 -14.57 13.02 -1.55
CA ALA A 335 -13.45 13.92 -1.76
C ALA A 335 -12.32 13.19 -2.49
N CYS A 336 -11.69 13.86 -3.45
CA CYS A 336 -10.44 13.43 -4.06
C CYS A 336 -9.38 14.50 -3.85
N ILE A 337 -8.26 14.12 -3.25
CA ILE A 337 -7.07 14.95 -3.13
C ILE A 337 -6.00 14.43 -4.07
N GLN A 338 -5.57 15.26 -5.01
CA GLN A 338 -4.47 14.97 -5.90
C GLN A 338 -3.19 15.61 -5.37
N VAL A 339 -2.09 14.85 -5.37
CA VAL A 339 -0.77 15.34 -4.97
C VAL A 339 0.22 15.13 -6.10
N PHE A 340 0.96 16.17 -6.47
CA PHE A 340 2.08 16.12 -7.39
C PHE A 340 3.39 16.42 -6.66
N PHE A 341 4.45 15.67 -6.98
CA PHE A 341 5.76 15.82 -6.35
C PHE A 341 6.74 16.45 -7.32
N PHE A 342 7.16 17.69 -7.06
CA PHE A 342 8.19 18.36 -7.85
C PHE A 342 9.50 18.36 -7.08
N ARG A 343 10.55 17.80 -7.68
CA ARG A 343 11.91 17.78 -7.13
C ARG A 343 12.88 18.13 -8.24
N THR A 344 13.82 19.02 -7.96
CA THR A 344 14.84 19.46 -8.90
C THR A 344 14.28 19.94 -10.25
N GLY A 345 13.13 20.63 -10.23
CA GLY A 345 12.43 21.13 -11.42
C GLY A 345 11.73 20.06 -12.26
N GLN A 346 11.59 18.83 -11.73
CA GLN A 346 10.98 17.70 -12.42
C GLN A 346 9.78 17.15 -11.64
N ASN A 347 8.76 16.67 -12.34
CA ASN A 347 7.55 16.09 -11.75
C ASN A 347 7.70 14.57 -11.50
N TRP A 348 7.99 14.17 -10.27
CA TRP A 348 8.20 12.76 -9.89
C TRP A 348 6.91 11.94 -9.77
N GLY A 349 5.85 12.42 -10.41
CA GLY A 349 4.56 11.80 -10.57
C GLY A 349 3.50 12.40 -9.68
N ASN A 350 2.29 11.86 -9.82
CA ASN A 350 1.12 12.29 -9.10
C ASN A 350 0.36 11.10 -8.48
N ARG A 351 -0.37 11.36 -7.38
CA ARG A 351 -1.19 10.37 -6.71
C ARG A 351 -2.52 10.96 -6.26
N ALA A 352 -3.59 10.20 -6.51
CA ALA A 352 -4.93 10.48 -6.01
C ALA A 352 -5.13 9.81 -4.64
N TYR A 353 -5.75 10.55 -3.73
CA TYR A 353 -6.17 10.10 -2.41
C TYR A 353 -7.67 10.35 -2.25
N PHE A 354 -8.36 9.39 -1.65
CA PHE A 354 -9.78 9.49 -1.36
C PHE A 354 -9.97 9.48 0.17
N PRO A 355 -9.73 10.62 0.86
CA PRO A 355 -9.90 10.68 2.30
C PRO A 355 -11.35 10.39 2.67
N ARG A 356 -11.53 9.67 3.78
CA ARG A 356 -12.84 9.49 4.39
C ARG A 356 -13.17 10.78 5.14
N ALA A 357 -14.21 11.47 4.71
CA ALA A 357 -14.71 12.67 5.34
C ALA A 357 -16.23 12.63 5.31
N ASP A 358 -16.86 13.20 6.33
CA ASP A 358 -18.31 13.41 6.32
C ASP A 358 -18.67 14.45 5.26
N SER A 359 -19.79 14.25 4.56
CA SER A 359 -20.21 15.12 3.45
C SER A 359 -20.53 16.56 3.88
N SER A 360 -20.73 16.82 5.17
CA SER A 360 -20.88 18.17 5.71
C SER A 360 -19.57 18.96 5.78
N LEU A 361 -18.42 18.32 5.56
CA LEU A 361 -17.11 18.98 5.63
C LEU A 361 -16.74 19.66 4.32
N GLY A 362 -16.45 20.96 4.42
CA GLY A 362 -15.92 21.75 3.32
C GLY A 362 -14.52 21.30 2.87
N PRO A 363 -14.11 21.65 1.64
CA PRO A 363 -12.84 21.22 1.09
C PRO A 363 -11.63 21.75 1.88
N GLU A 364 -11.75 22.92 2.53
CA GLU A 364 -10.70 23.53 3.36
C GLU A 364 -10.38 22.66 4.59
N GLU A 365 -11.42 22.17 5.30
CA GLU A 365 -11.27 21.32 6.48
C GLU A 365 -10.70 19.95 6.11
N VAL A 366 -11.19 19.35 5.02
CA VAL A 366 -10.70 18.05 4.53
C VAL A 366 -9.25 18.16 4.08
N LEU A 367 -8.88 19.20 3.33
CA LEU A 367 -7.51 19.41 2.87
C LEU A 367 -6.56 19.69 4.05
N GLY A 368 -6.95 20.52 5.00
CA GLY A 368 -6.14 20.81 6.19
C GLY A 368 -5.86 19.56 7.04
N ALA A 369 -6.91 18.79 7.34
CA ALA A 369 -6.77 17.53 8.08
C ALA A 369 -5.93 16.50 7.31
N PHE A 370 -6.07 16.44 5.99
CA PHE A 370 -5.26 15.59 5.13
C PHE A 370 -3.79 16.00 5.16
N LEU A 371 -3.45 17.29 5.05
CA LEU A 371 -2.06 17.77 5.08
C LEU A 371 -1.36 17.41 6.39
N ALA A 372 -2.04 17.59 7.52
CA ALA A 372 -1.52 17.25 8.84
C ALA A 372 -1.19 15.74 8.95
N GLN A 373 -2.12 14.88 8.55
CA GLN A 373 -1.92 13.41 8.53
C GLN A 373 -0.91 12.97 7.48
N PHE A 374 -0.91 13.61 6.31
CA PHE A 374 -0.02 13.30 5.21
C PHE A 374 1.42 13.51 5.67
N TYR A 375 1.73 14.71 6.16
CA TYR A 375 3.05 15.02 6.66
C TYR A 375 3.32 14.52 8.07
N ASP A 376 2.50 13.66 8.70
CA ASP A 376 2.86 13.05 10.00
C ASP A 376 4.09 12.11 9.92
N ASP A 377 4.35 11.50 8.77
CA ASP A 377 5.52 10.62 8.56
C ASP A 377 6.28 10.90 7.25
N LYS A 378 5.81 11.89 6.47
CA LYS A 378 6.41 12.25 5.18
C LYS A 378 7.29 13.49 5.30
N PRO A 379 8.45 13.53 4.62
CA PRO A 379 9.27 14.73 4.61
C PRO A 379 8.56 15.83 3.81
N ALA A 380 8.40 17.01 4.41
CA ALA A 380 7.85 18.18 3.73
C ALA A 380 8.88 18.82 2.79
N PRO A 381 8.48 19.30 1.60
CA PRO A 381 9.33 20.08 0.68
C PRO A 381 9.52 21.52 1.18
N ARG A 382 10.33 22.33 0.48
CA ARG A 382 10.47 23.78 0.81
C ARG A 382 9.19 24.57 0.56
N LEU A 383 8.42 24.15 -0.43
CA LEU A 383 7.21 24.83 -0.86
C LEU A 383 6.05 23.83 -0.99
N ILE A 384 4.91 24.16 -0.42
CA ILE A 384 3.65 23.43 -0.58
C ILE A 384 2.66 24.40 -1.23
N LEU A 385 2.05 23.98 -2.35
CA LEU A 385 1.07 24.78 -3.07
C LEU A 385 -0.33 24.18 -2.91
N LEU A 386 -1.30 25.01 -2.55
CA LEU A 386 -2.69 24.62 -2.32
C LEU A 386 -3.63 25.40 -3.27
N PRO A 387 -4.82 24.85 -3.60
CA PRO A 387 -5.81 25.54 -4.43
C PRO A 387 -6.65 26.55 -3.63
N ILE A 388 -6.76 26.33 -2.32
CA ILE A 388 -7.57 27.07 -1.37
C ILE A 388 -6.77 27.21 -0.07
N ASP A 389 -7.08 28.24 0.71
CA ASP A 389 -6.47 28.40 2.03
C ASP A 389 -7.06 27.38 3.03
N VAL A 390 -6.31 27.05 4.08
CA VAL A 390 -6.73 26.14 5.14
C VAL A 390 -6.62 26.84 6.48
N GLU A 391 -7.54 26.57 7.41
CA GLU A 391 -7.66 27.30 8.68
C GLU A 391 -6.34 27.36 9.48
N ASP A 392 -5.58 26.26 9.49
CA ASP A 392 -4.32 26.13 10.23
C ASP A 392 -3.06 26.30 9.35
N ARG A 393 -3.13 27.04 8.23
CA ARG A 393 -2.01 27.15 7.28
C ARG A 393 -0.70 27.60 7.95
N GLU A 394 -0.75 28.64 8.77
CA GLU A 394 0.45 29.18 9.43
C GLU A 394 1.03 28.19 10.44
N LEU A 395 0.17 27.56 11.23
CA LEU A 395 0.53 26.56 12.22
C LEU A 395 1.16 25.31 11.58
N LEU A 396 0.57 24.84 10.47
CA LEU A 396 1.12 23.76 9.65
C LEU A 396 2.50 24.15 9.10
N SER A 397 2.65 25.37 8.57
CA SER A 397 3.92 25.87 8.05
C SER A 397 5.02 25.86 9.12
N GLU A 398 4.69 26.30 10.35
CA GLU A 398 5.59 26.29 11.50
C GLU A 398 5.95 24.86 11.92
N ALA A 399 4.95 24.00 12.12
CA ALA A 399 5.13 22.61 12.53
C ALA A 399 6.05 21.84 11.57
N LEU A 400 5.79 21.99 10.27
CA LEU A 400 6.60 21.37 9.24
C LEU A 400 8.00 21.96 9.18
N SER A 401 8.17 23.26 9.45
CA SER A 401 9.49 23.90 9.47
C SER A 401 10.36 23.40 10.62
N VAL A 402 9.79 23.33 11.83
CA VAL A 402 10.46 22.78 13.02
C VAL A 402 10.90 21.35 12.76
N ARG A 403 9.98 20.52 12.24
CA ARG A 403 10.26 19.11 12.00
C ARG A 403 11.26 18.87 10.88
N ALA A 404 11.18 19.64 9.80
CA ALA A 404 12.10 19.53 8.67
C ALA A 404 13.46 20.22 8.94
N GLN A 405 13.61 20.91 10.08
CA GLN A 405 14.79 21.72 10.44
C GLN A 405 15.17 22.73 9.34
N ARG A 406 14.16 23.26 8.64
CA ARG A 406 14.31 24.21 7.52
C ARG A 406 13.00 24.92 7.31
N LYS A 407 13.03 26.12 6.71
CA LYS A 407 11.80 26.84 6.37
C LYS A 407 10.97 26.04 5.35
N VAL A 408 9.72 25.78 5.71
CA VAL A 408 8.67 25.22 4.85
C VAL A 408 7.62 26.32 4.66
N GLN A 409 7.30 26.63 3.41
CA GLN A 409 6.28 27.63 3.06
C GLN A 409 5.04 26.94 2.48
N ILE A 410 3.86 27.25 3.02
CA ILE A 410 2.58 26.87 2.42
C ILE A 410 1.96 28.10 1.75
N ALA A 411 1.68 28.01 0.45
CA ALA A 411 1.18 29.12 -0.36
C ALA A 411 -0.04 28.74 -1.20
N VAL A 412 -0.94 29.71 -1.38
CA VAL A 412 -2.11 29.64 -2.27
C VAL A 412 -1.86 30.62 -3.42
N PRO A 413 -1.27 30.16 -4.55
CA PRO A 413 -0.91 31.05 -5.64
C PRO A 413 -2.17 31.53 -6.36
N ALA A 414 -2.27 32.84 -6.63
CA ALA A 414 -3.39 33.43 -7.37
C ALA A 414 -3.13 33.60 -8.88
N ARG A 415 -1.85 33.66 -9.31
CA ARG A 415 -1.44 33.89 -10.71
C ARG A 415 -0.05 33.32 -11.01
N GLY A 416 0.26 33.18 -12.30
CA GLY A 416 1.56 32.74 -12.83
C GLY A 416 1.76 31.22 -12.75
N GLU A 417 2.97 30.76 -13.07
CA GLU A 417 3.30 29.33 -13.21
C GLU A 417 2.85 28.46 -12.02
N LYS A 418 2.99 28.96 -10.79
CA LYS A 418 2.56 28.23 -9.57
C LYS A 418 1.03 28.00 -9.55
N ARG A 419 0.25 28.95 -10.09
CA ARG A 419 -1.20 28.80 -10.23
C ARG A 419 -1.53 27.74 -11.28
N ASP A 420 -0.81 27.72 -12.40
CA ASP A 420 -1.00 26.75 -13.48
C ASP A 420 -0.73 25.32 -12.99
N LEU A 421 0.30 25.12 -12.16
CA LEU A 421 0.58 23.83 -11.49
C LEU A 421 -0.60 23.36 -10.64
N VAL A 422 -1.19 24.28 -9.86
CA VAL A 422 -2.35 24.00 -9.00
C VAL A 422 -3.59 23.70 -9.85
N ASP A 423 -3.84 24.43 -10.94
CA ASP A 423 -4.95 24.16 -11.85
C ASP A 423 -4.83 22.81 -12.52
N HIS A 424 -3.62 22.43 -12.93
CA HIS A 424 -3.38 21.10 -13.48
C HIS A 424 -3.66 20.00 -12.45
N ALA A 425 -3.20 20.19 -11.21
CA ALA A 425 -3.50 19.28 -10.13
C ALA A 425 -5.02 19.17 -9.86
N LEU A 426 -5.75 20.28 -9.97
CA LEU A 426 -7.20 20.32 -9.82
C LEU A 426 -7.94 19.58 -10.94
N SER A 427 -7.50 19.72 -12.21
CA SER A 427 -8.07 18.93 -13.32
C SER A 427 -7.90 17.43 -13.08
N ASN A 428 -6.69 17.02 -12.67
CA ASN A 428 -6.41 15.61 -12.35
C ASN A 428 -7.26 15.11 -11.16
N ALA A 429 -7.51 15.95 -10.15
CA ALA A 429 -8.39 15.60 -9.03
C ALA A 429 -9.83 15.36 -9.50
N LYS A 430 -10.34 16.21 -10.41
CA LYS A 430 -11.67 16.06 -11.03
C LYS A 430 -11.77 14.77 -11.85
N GLU A 431 -10.79 14.51 -12.70
CA GLU A 431 -10.76 13.30 -13.54
C GLU A 431 -10.64 12.02 -12.69
N ALA A 432 -9.82 12.04 -11.65
CA ALA A 432 -9.69 10.91 -10.72
C ALA A 432 -11.00 10.67 -9.94
N LEU A 433 -11.67 11.72 -9.49
CA LEU A 433 -12.96 11.60 -8.82
C LEU A 433 -14.07 11.11 -9.76
N GLY A 434 -14.13 11.66 -10.97
CA GLY A 434 -15.10 11.24 -11.99
C GLY A 434 -14.96 9.75 -12.34
N ARG A 435 -13.72 9.26 -12.50
CA ARG A 435 -13.45 7.81 -12.68
C ARG A 435 -13.93 6.99 -11.49
N ARG A 436 -13.63 7.43 -10.26
CA ARG A 436 -14.05 6.74 -9.03
C ARG A 436 -15.58 6.67 -8.91
N LEU A 437 -16.29 7.75 -9.22
CA LEU A 437 -17.75 7.80 -9.21
C LEU A 437 -18.36 6.86 -10.27
N ALA A 438 -17.81 6.87 -11.49
CA ALA A 438 -18.23 5.98 -12.56
C ALA A 438 -18.03 4.50 -12.18
N GLU A 439 -16.86 4.15 -11.66
CA GLU A 439 -16.56 2.79 -11.16
C GLU A 439 -17.54 2.36 -10.06
N THR A 440 -17.82 3.24 -9.11
CA THR A 440 -18.71 2.92 -7.97
C THR A 440 -20.17 2.74 -8.42
N SER A 441 -20.64 3.58 -9.35
CA SER A 441 -21.99 3.42 -9.93
C SER A 441 -22.15 2.11 -10.73
N SER A 442 -21.11 1.72 -11.48
CA SER A 442 -21.07 0.44 -12.19
C SER A 442 -21.07 -0.74 -11.20
N GLN A 443 -20.27 -0.64 -10.15
CA GLN A 443 -20.20 -1.64 -9.09
C GLN A 443 -21.54 -1.82 -8.38
N ALA A 444 -22.26 -0.74 -8.08
CA ALA A 444 -23.59 -0.80 -7.47
C ALA A 444 -24.60 -1.57 -8.35
N ARG A 445 -24.62 -1.33 -9.66
CA ARG A 445 -25.46 -2.07 -10.61
C ARG A 445 -25.11 -3.57 -10.65
N LEU A 446 -23.82 -3.90 -10.61
CA LEU A 446 -23.37 -5.30 -10.59
C LEU A 446 -23.77 -6.01 -9.29
N LEU A 447 -23.69 -5.34 -8.14
CA LEU A 447 -24.13 -5.89 -6.85
C LEU A 447 -25.65 -6.10 -6.80
N GLN A 448 -26.42 -5.18 -7.40
CA GLN A 448 -27.86 -5.34 -7.54
C GLN A 448 -28.21 -6.52 -8.46
N GLY A 449 -27.57 -6.62 -9.62
CA GLY A 449 -27.75 -7.77 -10.53
C GLY A 449 -27.35 -9.10 -9.88
N LEU A 450 -26.31 -9.09 -9.02
CA LEU A 450 -25.90 -10.25 -8.23
C LEU A 450 -27.00 -10.66 -7.23
N ALA A 451 -27.60 -9.70 -6.53
CA ALA A 451 -28.69 -9.96 -5.61
C ALA A 451 -29.93 -10.52 -6.32
N GLU A 452 -30.30 -9.97 -7.47
CA GLU A 452 -31.42 -10.46 -8.28
C GLU A 452 -31.16 -11.89 -8.78
N THR A 453 -29.98 -12.13 -9.35
CA THR A 453 -29.58 -13.43 -9.90
C THR A 453 -29.64 -14.53 -8.85
N PHE A 454 -29.09 -14.26 -7.66
CA PHE A 454 -29.02 -15.24 -6.59
C PHE A 454 -30.20 -15.17 -5.60
N LYS A 455 -31.16 -14.26 -5.83
CA LYS A 455 -32.28 -13.90 -4.94
C LYS A 455 -31.81 -13.65 -3.50
N LEU A 456 -30.78 -12.82 -3.35
CA LEU A 456 -30.35 -12.31 -2.06
C LEU A 456 -31.38 -11.29 -1.54
N PRO A 457 -31.54 -11.14 -0.23
CA PRO A 457 -32.51 -10.20 0.35
C PRO A 457 -32.21 -8.73 0.01
N HIS A 458 -30.94 -8.39 -0.23
CA HIS A 458 -30.48 -7.08 -0.64
C HIS A 458 -29.14 -7.20 -1.40
N ALA A 459 -28.72 -6.12 -2.07
CA ALA A 459 -27.37 -6.01 -2.62
C ALA A 459 -26.32 -6.28 -1.51
N PRO A 460 -25.36 -7.18 -1.73
CA PRO A 460 -24.37 -7.52 -0.70
C PRO A 460 -23.39 -6.36 -0.50
N ARG A 461 -23.18 -5.97 0.75
CA ARG A 461 -22.20 -4.95 1.17
C ARG A 461 -20.83 -5.58 1.43
N ARG A 462 -20.80 -6.85 1.83
CA ARG A 462 -19.59 -7.65 1.97
C ARG A 462 -19.72 -9.00 1.27
N ILE A 463 -18.86 -9.22 0.29
CA ILE A 463 -18.64 -10.51 -0.37
C ILE A 463 -17.27 -11.03 0.04
N GLU A 464 -17.21 -12.22 0.62
CA GLU A 464 -15.97 -12.96 0.85
C GLU A 464 -15.82 -14.07 -0.19
N VAL A 465 -14.65 -14.15 -0.83
CA VAL A 465 -14.37 -15.16 -1.86
C VAL A 465 -13.19 -16.01 -1.42
N TYR A 466 -13.38 -17.33 -1.46
CA TYR A 466 -12.40 -18.30 -0.99
C TYR A 466 -11.87 -19.15 -2.14
N ASP A 467 -10.54 -19.23 -2.22
CA ASP A 467 -9.81 -20.13 -3.13
C ASP A 467 -8.85 -20.99 -2.30
N ASN A 468 -8.88 -22.30 -2.53
CA ASN A 468 -7.91 -23.24 -1.99
C ASN A 468 -7.00 -23.71 -3.13
N SER A 469 -5.71 -23.41 -3.01
CA SER A 469 -4.73 -23.82 -4.02
C SER A 469 -3.72 -24.79 -3.43
N HIS A 470 -3.53 -25.91 -4.14
CA HIS A 470 -2.54 -26.92 -3.85
C HIS A 470 -1.31 -26.74 -4.74
N ILE A 471 -0.12 -26.85 -4.15
CA ILE A 471 1.11 -27.12 -4.87
C ILE A 471 1.73 -28.38 -4.29
N MET A 472 1.70 -29.46 -5.08
CA MET A 472 2.50 -30.68 -4.92
C MET A 472 2.87 -31.05 -3.46
N GLY A 473 1.87 -31.07 -2.57
CA GLY A 473 1.93 -31.68 -1.25
C GLY A 473 2.67 -30.95 -0.10
N THR A 474 3.33 -29.80 -0.28
CA THR A 474 4.23 -29.26 0.77
C THR A 474 3.84 -27.91 1.39
N ALA A 475 2.77 -27.26 0.92
CA ALA A 475 2.35 -25.96 1.46
C ALA A 475 0.89 -25.60 1.14
N ALA A 476 -0.07 -26.26 1.80
CA ALA A 476 -1.48 -25.89 1.71
C ALA A 476 -1.71 -24.43 2.19
N VAL A 477 -2.33 -23.60 1.34
CA VAL A 477 -2.71 -22.23 1.69
C VAL A 477 -4.14 -21.97 1.22
N GLY A 478 -4.99 -21.54 2.15
CA GLY A 478 -6.29 -20.96 1.83
C GLY A 478 -6.17 -19.44 1.61
N ALA A 479 -6.87 -18.91 0.62
CA ALA A 479 -6.90 -17.49 0.31
C ALA A 479 -8.32 -16.95 0.45
N MET A 480 -8.48 -15.81 1.12
CA MET A 480 -9.74 -15.06 1.21
C MET A 480 -9.53 -13.65 0.69
N VAL A 481 -10.32 -13.28 -0.31
CA VAL A 481 -10.41 -11.89 -0.80
C VAL A 481 -11.78 -11.32 -0.46
N VAL A 482 -11.86 -9.99 -0.36
CA VAL A 482 -13.06 -9.28 0.09
C VAL A 482 -13.44 -8.22 -0.94
N ALA A 483 -14.71 -8.15 -1.30
CA ALA A 483 -15.27 -7.11 -2.16
C ALA A 483 -16.55 -6.51 -1.58
N GLY A 484 -16.85 -5.28 -1.98
CA GLY A 484 -18.08 -4.58 -1.61
C GLY A 484 -18.42 -3.43 -2.57
N PRO A 485 -19.21 -2.45 -2.12
CA PRO A 485 -19.69 -1.34 -2.95
C PRO A 485 -18.59 -0.48 -3.57
N LEU A 486 -17.43 -0.34 -2.91
CA LEU A 486 -16.27 0.41 -3.43
C LEU A 486 -15.25 -0.47 -4.18
N GLY A 487 -15.63 -1.71 -4.52
CA GLY A 487 -14.75 -2.69 -5.16
C GLY A 487 -14.01 -3.58 -4.16
N PHE A 488 -12.77 -3.97 -4.50
CA PHE A 488 -11.96 -4.88 -3.68
C PHE A 488 -11.39 -4.22 -2.42
N ALA A 489 -11.69 -4.77 -1.26
CA ALA A 489 -11.15 -4.34 0.03
C ALA A 489 -9.83 -5.07 0.35
N LYS A 490 -8.75 -4.73 -0.38
CA LYS A 490 -7.44 -5.41 -0.29
C LYS A 490 -6.85 -5.49 1.12
N SER A 491 -7.08 -4.50 1.97
CA SER A 491 -6.65 -4.48 3.38
C SER A 491 -7.33 -5.58 4.23
N GLN A 492 -8.44 -6.12 3.75
CA GLN A 492 -9.21 -7.17 4.41
C GLN A 492 -8.95 -8.56 3.83
N TYR A 493 -8.04 -8.69 2.87
CA TYR A 493 -7.62 -9.99 2.35
C TYR A 493 -6.88 -10.76 3.44
N ARG A 494 -7.06 -12.09 3.48
CA ARG A 494 -6.40 -12.95 4.46
C ARG A 494 -5.84 -14.19 3.79
N LYS A 495 -4.68 -14.61 4.28
CA LYS A 495 -4.04 -15.87 3.91
C LYS A 495 -4.11 -16.79 5.10
N PHE A 496 -4.45 -18.05 4.83
CA PHE A 496 -4.61 -19.07 5.82
C PHE A 496 -3.50 -20.08 5.61
N ASN A 497 -2.43 -19.97 6.41
CA ASN A 497 -1.47 -21.06 6.54
C ASN A 497 -2.20 -22.23 7.20
N ILE A 498 -2.22 -23.37 6.51
CA ILE A 498 -2.86 -24.60 6.94
C ILE A 498 -1.75 -25.46 7.54
N LYS A 499 -1.83 -25.70 8.85
CA LYS A 499 -0.83 -26.46 9.61
C LYS A 499 -1.51 -27.71 10.14
N GLY A 500 -1.33 -28.84 9.47
CA GLY A 500 -1.87 -30.11 9.93
C GLY A 500 -1.02 -31.29 9.47
N THR A 501 -0.63 -32.12 10.41
CA THR A 501 -0.14 -33.50 10.17
C THR A 501 -1.28 -34.46 9.81
N ASP A 502 -2.53 -34.04 10.06
CA ASP A 502 -3.75 -34.85 9.91
C ASP A 502 -4.51 -34.56 8.60
N ILE A 503 -4.01 -33.64 7.77
CA ILE A 503 -4.57 -33.34 6.46
C ILE A 503 -3.78 -34.14 5.44
N THR A 504 -4.45 -35.10 4.79
CA THR A 504 -3.83 -35.89 3.72
C THR A 504 -3.44 -34.95 2.57
N PRO A 505 -2.24 -35.04 1.99
CA PRO A 505 -1.87 -34.23 0.83
C PRO A 505 -2.92 -34.37 -0.29
N GLY A 506 -3.56 -33.26 -0.68
CA GLY A 506 -4.66 -33.26 -1.66
C GLY A 506 -6.07 -33.27 -1.07
N ASP A 507 -6.23 -33.21 0.26
CA ASP A 507 -7.55 -33.07 0.91
C ASP A 507 -8.06 -31.62 0.89
N ASP A 508 -8.61 -31.22 -0.27
CA ASP A 508 -9.28 -29.93 -0.46
C ASP A 508 -10.42 -29.68 0.55
N PHE A 509 -11.07 -30.74 1.04
CA PHE A 509 -12.17 -30.64 2.02
C PHE A 509 -11.65 -30.32 3.42
N GLY A 510 -10.61 -31.02 3.87
CA GLY A 510 -9.92 -30.73 5.13
C GLY A 510 -9.37 -29.31 5.18
N MET A 511 -8.80 -28.83 4.08
CA MET A 511 -8.31 -27.46 3.97
C MET A 511 -9.41 -26.41 4.12
N MET A 512 -10.54 -26.58 3.42
CA MET A 512 -11.67 -25.67 3.61
C MET A 512 -12.24 -25.74 5.01
N ARG A 513 -12.26 -26.93 5.63
CA ARG A 513 -12.69 -27.08 7.02
C ARG A 513 -11.87 -26.23 7.96
N GLU A 514 -10.54 -26.29 7.87
CA GLU A 514 -9.67 -25.48 8.71
C GLU A 514 -9.91 -23.97 8.49
N VAL A 515 -9.93 -23.53 7.23
CA VAL A 515 -10.08 -22.11 6.85
C VAL A 515 -11.41 -21.54 7.36
N MET A 516 -12.52 -22.22 7.06
CA MET A 516 -13.86 -21.76 7.43
C MET A 516 -14.04 -21.77 8.94
N THR A 517 -13.64 -22.85 9.61
CA THR A 517 -13.75 -22.95 11.08
C THR A 517 -12.99 -21.81 11.75
N ARG A 518 -11.73 -21.57 11.34
CA ARG A 518 -10.90 -20.51 11.92
C ARG A 518 -11.47 -19.12 11.67
N ARG A 519 -11.96 -18.85 10.46
CA ARG A 519 -12.53 -17.54 10.11
C ARG A 519 -13.83 -17.26 10.86
N PHE A 520 -14.78 -18.18 10.82
CA PHE A 520 -16.11 -17.97 11.40
C PHE A 520 -16.14 -18.11 12.92
N ALA A 521 -15.32 -18.98 13.53
CA ALA A 521 -15.19 -19.03 14.98
C ALA A 521 -14.60 -17.73 15.55
N ARG A 522 -13.58 -17.17 14.88
CA ARG A 522 -13.02 -15.87 15.25
C ARG A 522 -14.05 -14.74 15.08
N LEU A 523 -14.79 -14.76 13.97
CA LEU A 523 -15.81 -13.76 13.70
C LEU A 523 -16.94 -13.81 14.75
N LYS A 524 -17.36 -15.01 15.15
CA LYS A 524 -18.33 -15.22 16.24
C LYS A 524 -17.82 -14.68 17.58
N LYS A 525 -16.54 -14.91 17.89
CA LYS A 525 -15.89 -14.41 19.10
C LYS A 525 -15.81 -12.87 19.14
N GLU A 526 -15.48 -12.24 18.02
CA GLU A 526 -15.24 -10.79 17.93
C GLU A 526 -16.54 -9.97 17.74
N HIS A 527 -17.56 -10.54 17.08
CA HIS A 527 -18.74 -9.79 16.62
C HIS A 527 -20.09 -10.44 16.96
N GLY A 528 -20.12 -11.41 17.89
CA GLY A 528 -21.35 -12.04 18.37
C GLY A 528 -21.92 -13.13 17.45
N GLU A 529 -23.16 -13.56 17.72
CA GLU A 529 -23.78 -14.69 17.03
C GLU A 529 -24.37 -14.30 15.67
N GLY A 530 -23.50 -14.16 14.67
CA GLY A 530 -23.88 -14.05 13.26
C GLY A 530 -24.19 -12.64 12.75
N PRO A 531 -24.49 -12.49 11.44
CA PRO A 531 -24.89 -11.23 10.85
C PRO A 531 -26.19 -10.75 11.49
N GLN A 532 -26.13 -9.63 12.20
CA GLN A 532 -27.34 -9.00 12.74
C GLN A 532 -28.16 -8.40 11.59
N PRO A 533 -29.51 -8.43 11.66
CA PRO A 533 -30.36 -7.68 10.75
C PRO A 533 -30.10 -6.19 10.98
N THR A 534 -29.14 -5.63 10.26
CA THR A 534 -29.06 -4.17 10.13
C THR A 534 -30.33 -3.76 9.41
N ALA A 535 -31.12 -2.84 9.99
CA ALA A 535 -32.22 -2.21 9.28
C ALA A 535 -31.64 -1.65 7.97
N ALA A 536 -31.80 -2.40 6.88
CA ALA A 536 -31.40 -1.96 5.57
C ALA A 536 -32.28 -0.74 5.32
N LYS A 537 -31.71 0.45 5.35
CA LYS A 537 -32.32 1.54 4.60
C LYS A 537 -32.40 1.00 3.19
N ALA A 538 -33.62 0.84 2.68
CA ALA A 538 -33.81 0.55 1.28
C ALA A 538 -32.93 1.53 0.49
N PHE A 539 -32.24 1.05 -0.53
CA PHE A 539 -31.68 1.94 -1.54
C PHE A 539 -32.86 2.39 -2.40
N ASP A 540 -33.70 3.27 -1.87
CA ASP A 540 -34.67 4.02 -2.65
C ASP A 540 -33.87 4.99 -3.53
N GLY A 541 -33.78 4.63 -4.80
CA GLY A 541 -32.97 5.33 -5.78
C GLY A 541 -33.44 6.77 -5.94
N GLU A 542 -32.66 7.71 -5.40
CA GLU A 542 -32.45 9.07 -5.94
C GLU A 542 -31.35 9.84 -5.18
N GLU A 543 -30.97 9.43 -3.96
CA GLU A 543 -29.77 9.91 -3.27
C GLU A 543 -28.87 8.74 -2.84
N ALA A 544 -28.08 8.22 -3.78
CA ALA A 544 -27.07 7.21 -3.50
C ALA A 544 -25.89 7.82 -2.72
N VAL A 545 -26.03 7.91 -1.39
CA VAL A 545 -24.86 8.10 -0.52
C VAL A 545 -24.03 6.83 -0.62
N LEU A 546 -22.85 6.94 -1.23
CA LEU A 546 -21.92 5.82 -1.35
C LEU A 546 -21.59 5.31 0.06
N PRO A 547 -21.81 4.01 0.36
CA PRO A 547 -21.54 3.50 1.68
C PRO A 547 -20.05 3.64 1.99
N ASP A 548 -19.78 4.19 3.15
CA ASP A 548 -18.44 4.37 3.67
C ASP A 548 -17.77 2.99 3.84
N GLU A 549 -16.46 2.84 3.58
CA GLU A 549 -15.77 1.54 3.74
C GLU A 549 -15.88 0.99 5.17
N ALA A 550 -16.15 1.87 6.14
CA ALA A 550 -16.35 1.50 7.54
C ALA A 550 -17.80 1.12 7.89
N GLU A 551 -18.74 1.18 6.94
CA GLU A 551 -20.04 0.52 7.06
C GLU A 551 -20.06 -0.86 6.41
N MET A 552 -18.95 -1.33 5.82
CA MET A 552 -18.84 -2.73 5.43
C MET A 552 -18.93 -3.59 6.69
N PRO A 553 -19.98 -4.42 6.82
CA PRO A 553 -20.19 -5.21 8.03
C PRO A 553 -19.02 -6.20 8.22
N ALA A 554 -18.72 -6.57 9.46
CA ALA A 554 -17.72 -7.60 9.74
C ALA A 554 -18.15 -8.98 9.19
N TRP A 555 -19.46 -9.23 9.22
CA TRP A 555 -20.11 -10.43 8.69
C TRP A 555 -20.33 -10.33 7.18
N PRO A 556 -19.99 -11.38 6.39
CA PRO A 556 -20.29 -11.41 4.97
C PRO A 556 -21.79 -11.54 4.73
N ASP A 557 -22.32 -10.73 3.81
CA ASP A 557 -23.67 -10.95 3.28
C ASP A 557 -23.67 -12.11 2.26
N LEU A 558 -22.53 -12.37 1.63
CA LEU A 558 -22.33 -13.44 0.66
C LEU A 558 -20.93 -14.05 0.76
N VAL A 559 -20.88 -15.38 0.73
CA VAL A 559 -19.64 -16.17 0.61
C VAL A 559 -19.62 -16.88 -0.73
N LEU A 560 -18.58 -16.63 -1.53
CA LEU A 560 -18.31 -17.32 -2.78
C LEU A 560 -17.17 -18.33 -2.56
N ILE A 561 -17.40 -19.58 -2.96
CA ILE A 561 -16.41 -20.65 -2.89
C ILE A 561 -16.02 -21.02 -4.31
N ASP A 562 -14.72 -20.96 -4.64
CA ASP A 562 -14.22 -21.52 -5.89
C ASP A 562 -14.21 -23.05 -5.82
N GLY A 563 -15.39 -23.63 -6.04
CA GLY A 563 -15.50 -24.98 -6.53
C GLY A 563 -16.85 -25.66 -6.35
N GLY A 564 -16.81 -26.99 -6.39
CA GLY A 564 -17.94 -27.86 -6.74
C GLY A 564 -18.91 -28.20 -5.61
N LYS A 565 -19.89 -29.07 -5.92
CA LYS A 565 -20.94 -29.48 -4.97
C LYS A 565 -20.39 -30.05 -3.67
N GLY A 566 -19.37 -30.90 -3.75
CA GLY A 566 -18.75 -31.48 -2.55
C GLY A 566 -18.16 -30.42 -1.63
N GLN A 567 -17.56 -29.38 -2.21
CA GLN A 567 -16.93 -28.30 -1.46
C GLN A 567 -18.00 -27.47 -0.74
N ILE A 568 -19.07 -27.11 -1.43
CA ILE A 568 -20.21 -26.43 -0.80
C ILE A 568 -20.84 -27.26 0.32
N SER A 569 -21.02 -28.57 0.14
CA SER A 569 -21.54 -29.44 1.21
C SER A 569 -20.64 -29.44 2.44
N ALA A 570 -19.32 -29.43 2.27
CA ALA A 570 -18.37 -29.36 3.38
C ALA A 570 -18.46 -28.02 4.13
N VAL A 571 -18.47 -26.89 3.40
CA VAL A 571 -18.64 -25.55 3.99
C VAL A 571 -19.94 -25.46 4.77
N LYS A 572 -21.04 -25.99 4.21
CA LYS A 572 -22.33 -25.99 4.87
C LYS A 572 -22.32 -26.79 6.18
N ALA A 573 -21.72 -27.99 6.20
CA ALA A 573 -21.61 -28.78 7.42
C ALA A 573 -20.93 -28.00 8.56
N ILE A 574 -19.89 -27.24 8.24
CA ILE A 574 -19.17 -26.40 9.21
C ILE A 574 -20.03 -25.24 9.70
N LEU A 575 -20.76 -24.57 8.80
CA LEU A 575 -21.68 -23.51 9.20
C LEU A 575 -22.81 -24.07 10.08
N VAL A 576 -23.27 -25.30 9.86
CA VAL A 576 -24.21 -25.98 10.78
C VAL A 576 -23.57 -26.23 12.14
N GLU A 577 -22.35 -26.78 12.19
CA GLU A 577 -21.60 -27.02 13.44
C GLU A 577 -21.40 -25.72 14.26
N LEU A 578 -21.26 -24.57 13.57
CA LEU A 578 -21.09 -23.26 14.22
C LEU A 578 -22.42 -22.52 14.53
N GLY A 579 -23.57 -23.06 14.12
CA GLY A 579 -24.88 -22.44 14.28
C GLY A 579 -25.14 -21.25 13.35
N LEU A 580 -24.49 -21.22 12.18
CA LEU A 580 -24.47 -20.11 11.21
C LEU A 580 -25.11 -20.45 9.86
N ALA A 581 -25.57 -21.69 9.66
CA ALA A 581 -26.05 -22.18 8.36
C ALA A 581 -27.20 -21.34 7.77
N ASP A 582 -28.13 -20.88 8.61
CA ASP A 582 -29.28 -20.08 8.16
C ASP A 582 -28.97 -18.58 8.07
N GLN A 583 -27.75 -18.18 8.45
CA GLN A 583 -27.37 -16.78 8.57
C GLN A 583 -26.38 -16.33 7.48
N VAL A 584 -25.53 -17.25 7.00
CA VAL A 584 -24.50 -16.94 6.00
C VAL A 584 -24.85 -17.56 4.67
N THR A 585 -25.08 -16.73 3.65
CA THR A 585 -25.38 -17.23 2.30
C THR A 585 -24.09 -17.68 1.60
N THR A 586 -24.05 -18.94 1.15
CA THR A 586 -22.90 -19.52 0.42
C THR A 586 -23.26 -19.90 -1.01
N ILE A 587 -22.40 -19.58 -1.97
CA ILE A 587 -22.54 -19.96 -3.38
C ILE A 587 -21.26 -20.61 -3.89
N GLY A 588 -21.40 -21.77 -4.52
CA GLY A 588 -20.30 -22.46 -5.19
C GLY A 588 -20.16 -22.07 -6.64
N ILE A 589 -18.94 -21.88 -7.10
CA ILE A 589 -18.59 -21.59 -8.48
C ILE A 589 -17.80 -22.77 -9.02
N ALA A 590 -18.43 -23.63 -9.81
CA ALA A 590 -17.75 -24.74 -10.47
C ALA A 590 -17.37 -24.38 -11.90
N LYS A 591 -16.18 -24.77 -12.34
CA LYS A 591 -15.79 -24.68 -13.76
C LYS A 591 -16.66 -25.64 -14.59
N GLY A 592 -17.07 -25.22 -15.79
CA GLY A 592 -17.84 -26.07 -16.71
C GLY A 592 -17.07 -27.33 -17.12
N VAL A 593 -17.78 -28.29 -17.73
CA VAL A 593 -17.27 -29.64 -18.09
C VAL A 593 -15.98 -29.58 -18.91
N ASP A 594 -15.80 -28.53 -19.72
CA ASP A 594 -14.63 -28.34 -20.61
C ASP A 594 -13.54 -27.40 -20.02
N ARG A 595 -13.63 -26.98 -18.75
CA ARG A 595 -12.76 -25.96 -18.13
C ARG A 595 -12.73 -24.60 -18.86
N ASP A 596 -13.72 -24.31 -19.71
CA ASP A 596 -13.82 -23.03 -20.42
C ASP A 596 -14.36 -21.90 -19.54
N ALA A 597 -13.73 -20.73 -19.62
CA ALA A 597 -14.26 -19.49 -19.05
C ALA A 597 -15.60 -19.13 -19.73
N GLY A 598 -16.63 -18.80 -18.94
CA GLY A 598 -17.97 -18.47 -19.44
C GLY A 598 -18.99 -19.59 -19.33
N ARG A 599 -18.60 -20.78 -18.85
CA ARG A 599 -19.50 -21.91 -18.54
C ARG A 599 -19.50 -22.26 -17.05
N GLU A 600 -19.32 -21.27 -16.18
CA GLU A 600 -19.41 -21.43 -14.74
C GLU A 600 -20.80 -21.93 -14.33
N ARG A 601 -20.81 -22.97 -13.49
CA ARG A 601 -22.03 -23.51 -12.90
C ARG A 601 -22.13 -23.07 -11.45
N PHE A 602 -23.21 -22.37 -11.14
CA PHE A 602 -23.49 -21.85 -9.81
C PHE A 602 -24.26 -22.87 -8.99
N ILE A 603 -23.77 -23.14 -7.78
CA ILE A 603 -24.38 -24.06 -6.83
C ILE A 603 -24.93 -23.23 -5.68
N VAL A 604 -26.26 -23.18 -5.59
CA VAL A 604 -27.00 -22.42 -4.57
C VAL A 604 -27.90 -23.39 -3.83
N GLU A 605 -28.03 -23.21 -2.52
CA GLU A 605 -28.94 -24.02 -1.72
C GLU A 605 -30.39 -23.91 -2.20
N GLY A 606 -31.09 -25.06 -2.20
CA GLY A 606 -32.50 -25.13 -2.58
C GLY A 606 -32.77 -24.91 -4.08
N ARG A 607 -31.74 -24.92 -4.93
CA ARG A 607 -31.88 -24.77 -6.38
C ARG A 607 -31.03 -25.79 -7.14
N GLU A 608 -31.51 -26.21 -8.30
CA GLU A 608 -30.68 -26.95 -9.24
C GLU A 608 -29.53 -26.06 -9.74
N PRO A 609 -28.30 -26.57 -9.85
CA PRO A 609 -27.18 -25.74 -10.23
C PRO A 609 -27.30 -25.31 -11.69
N PHE A 610 -27.15 -24.01 -11.94
CA PHE A 610 -27.48 -23.34 -13.19
C PHE A 610 -26.28 -22.54 -13.75
N THR A 611 -26.40 -22.07 -14.98
CA THR A 611 -25.41 -21.22 -15.66
C THR A 611 -26.05 -19.89 -16.04
N LEU A 612 -25.24 -18.84 -16.20
CA LEU A 612 -25.70 -17.56 -16.74
C LEU A 612 -25.42 -17.46 -18.25
N PRO A 613 -26.13 -16.59 -18.98
CA PRO A 613 -25.83 -16.31 -20.38
C PRO A 613 -24.37 -15.83 -20.55
N PRO A 614 -23.67 -16.19 -21.65
CA PRO A 614 -22.24 -15.87 -21.82
C PRO A 614 -21.86 -14.38 -21.80
N ARG A 615 -22.83 -13.48 -22.04
CA ARG A 615 -22.65 -12.02 -22.06
C ARG A 615 -23.28 -11.32 -20.85
N ASP A 616 -23.69 -12.09 -19.84
CA ASP A 616 -24.30 -11.55 -18.65
C ASP A 616 -23.26 -10.74 -17.83
N PRO A 617 -23.54 -9.48 -17.47
CA PRO A 617 -22.61 -8.66 -16.70
C PRO A 617 -22.32 -9.23 -15.30
N VAL A 618 -23.27 -9.95 -14.69
CA VAL A 618 -23.11 -10.61 -13.39
C VAL A 618 -22.15 -11.80 -13.51
N LEU A 619 -22.20 -12.53 -14.62
CA LEU A 619 -21.25 -13.63 -14.90
C LEU A 619 -19.80 -13.09 -14.92
N TYR A 620 -19.54 -12.04 -15.70
CA TYR A 620 -18.21 -11.42 -15.76
C TYR A 620 -17.78 -10.84 -14.41
N PHE A 621 -18.71 -10.30 -13.63
CA PHE A 621 -18.42 -9.80 -12.30
C PHE A 621 -17.98 -10.92 -11.34
N VAL A 622 -18.73 -12.03 -11.29
CA VAL A 622 -18.39 -13.18 -10.44
C VAL A 622 -17.07 -13.83 -10.89
N GLN A 623 -16.81 -13.91 -12.21
CA GLN A 623 -15.52 -14.36 -12.73
C GLN A 623 -14.37 -13.47 -12.23
N ARG A 624 -14.52 -12.15 -12.30
CA ARG A 624 -13.51 -11.21 -11.78
C ARG A 624 -13.23 -11.41 -10.29
N LEU A 625 -14.27 -11.65 -9.50
CA LEU A 625 -14.15 -11.94 -8.07
C LEU A 625 -13.37 -13.24 -7.81
N ARG A 626 -13.69 -14.31 -8.56
CA ARG A 626 -12.99 -15.61 -8.50
C ARG A 626 -11.54 -15.47 -8.94
N ASP A 627 -11.29 -14.84 -10.08
CA ASP A 627 -9.95 -14.73 -10.67
C ASP A 627 -9.02 -13.90 -9.78
N GLU A 628 -9.55 -12.89 -9.06
CA GLU A 628 -8.80 -12.16 -8.04
C GLU A 628 -8.44 -13.05 -6.83
N ALA A 629 -9.35 -13.90 -6.37
CA ALA A 629 -9.08 -14.88 -5.32
C ALA A 629 -7.97 -15.85 -5.76
N HIS A 630 -8.08 -16.36 -6.98
CA HIS A 630 -7.10 -17.24 -7.60
C HIS A 630 -5.73 -16.57 -7.76
N ARG A 631 -5.69 -15.33 -8.25
CA ARG A 631 -4.46 -14.52 -8.37
C ARG A 631 -3.80 -14.32 -7.00
N PHE A 632 -4.60 -14.01 -5.98
CA PHE A 632 -4.09 -13.80 -4.61
C PHE A 632 -3.52 -15.10 -4.01
N ALA A 633 -4.16 -16.24 -4.27
CA ALA A 633 -3.67 -17.55 -3.88
C ALA A 633 -2.34 -17.91 -4.58
N ILE A 634 -2.27 -17.80 -5.91
CA ILE A 634 -1.06 -18.05 -6.70
C ILE A 634 0.10 -17.13 -6.29
N GLY A 635 -0.19 -15.84 -6.09
CA GLY A 635 0.83 -14.87 -5.67
C GLY A 635 1.50 -15.26 -4.35
N THR A 636 0.74 -15.85 -3.43
CA THR A 636 1.26 -16.36 -2.15
C THR A 636 2.22 -17.52 -2.37
N HIS A 637 1.87 -18.44 -3.25
CA HIS A 637 2.73 -19.56 -3.61
C HIS A 637 4.01 -19.15 -4.33
N ARG A 638 3.95 -18.15 -5.22
CA ARG A 638 5.14 -17.60 -5.87
C ARG A 638 6.06 -16.93 -4.85
N ALA A 639 5.50 -16.16 -3.92
CA ALA A 639 6.26 -15.53 -2.85
C ALA A 639 6.92 -16.58 -1.93
N LYS A 640 6.18 -17.63 -1.53
CA LYS A 640 6.70 -18.73 -0.71
C LYS A 640 7.79 -19.52 -1.43
N ARG A 641 7.61 -19.85 -2.72
CA ARG A 641 8.66 -20.45 -3.57
C ARG A 641 9.88 -19.56 -3.69
N LYS A 642 9.71 -18.25 -3.90
CA LYS A 642 10.83 -17.31 -3.94
C LYS A 642 11.57 -17.31 -2.61
N LYS A 643 10.86 -17.35 -1.47
CA LYS A 643 11.45 -17.43 -0.13
C LYS A 643 12.16 -18.76 0.11
N GLU A 644 11.58 -19.89 -0.31
CA GLU A 644 12.19 -21.24 -0.20
C GLU A 644 13.37 -21.46 -1.16
N LEU A 645 13.33 -20.84 -2.36
CA LEU A 645 14.45 -20.84 -3.32
C LEU A 645 15.58 -19.89 -2.90
N VAL A 646 15.31 -18.89 -2.05
CA VAL A 646 16.27 -17.84 -1.65
C VAL A 646 16.81 -18.04 -0.24
N ALA A 647 16.10 -18.68 0.68
CA ALA A 647 16.56 -18.81 2.06
C ALA A 647 17.34 -20.12 2.28
N ASN A 648 18.62 -20.14 1.91
CA ASN A 648 19.55 -20.82 2.78
C ASN A 648 19.88 -19.83 3.91
N PRO A 649 19.57 -20.10 5.18
CA PRO A 649 19.87 -19.20 6.29
C PRO A 649 21.35 -18.82 6.35
N LEU A 650 22.22 -19.66 5.80
CA LEU A 650 23.64 -19.33 5.65
C LEU A 650 23.85 -18.12 4.72
N ASP A 651 23.02 -17.87 3.71
CA ASP A 651 23.19 -16.73 2.78
C ASP A 651 23.01 -15.35 3.44
N GLU A 652 22.45 -15.30 4.65
CA GLU A 652 22.25 -14.07 5.42
C GLU A 652 23.44 -13.76 6.35
N ILE A 653 24.39 -14.69 6.47
CA ILE A 653 25.59 -14.55 7.30
C ILE A 653 26.62 -13.69 6.56
N ALA A 654 26.88 -12.49 7.08
CA ALA A 654 27.82 -11.57 6.47
C ALA A 654 29.22 -12.21 6.29
N GLY A 655 29.69 -12.29 5.04
CA GLY A 655 31.03 -12.80 4.71
C GLY A 655 31.15 -14.32 4.50
N ILE A 656 30.04 -15.07 4.50
CA ILE A 656 30.07 -16.49 4.14
C ILE A 656 30.00 -16.67 2.62
N GLY A 657 31.14 -17.04 2.02
CA GLY A 657 31.22 -17.34 0.59
C GLY A 657 30.66 -18.74 0.25
N PRO A 658 30.40 -19.03 -1.05
CA PRO A 658 29.87 -20.32 -1.52
C PRO A 658 30.72 -21.53 -1.13
N SER A 659 32.05 -21.39 -1.05
CA SER A 659 32.98 -22.45 -0.64
C SER A 659 32.80 -22.84 0.82
N ARG A 660 32.76 -21.85 1.71
CA ARG A 660 32.54 -22.02 3.16
C ARG A 660 31.14 -22.56 3.46
N LYS A 661 30.13 -22.05 2.75
CA LYS A 661 28.77 -22.59 2.79
C LYS A 661 28.73 -24.07 2.41
N ARG A 662 29.41 -24.44 1.32
CA ARG A 662 29.49 -25.84 0.88
C ARG A 662 30.22 -26.70 1.90
N ALA A 663 31.29 -26.21 2.52
CA ALA A 663 32.02 -26.92 3.57
C ALA A 663 31.13 -27.17 4.80
N LEU A 664 30.38 -26.15 5.26
CA LEU A 664 29.43 -26.27 6.37
C LEU A 664 28.29 -27.24 6.06
N LEU A 665 27.71 -27.16 4.85
CA LEU A 665 26.66 -28.09 4.42
C LEU A 665 27.18 -29.51 4.19
N HIS A 666 28.43 -29.67 3.74
CA HIS A 666 29.04 -30.99 3.59
C HIS A 666 29.32 -31.64 4.95
N HIS A 667 29.76 -30.85 5.93
CA HIS A 667 30.06 -31.33 7.27
C HIS A 667 28.79 -31.63 8.10
N PHE A 668 27.76 -30.78 8.03
CA PHE A 668 26.56 -30.88 8.86
C PHE A 668 25.30 -31.34 8.10
N GLY A 669 25.38 -31.52 6.79
CA GLY A 669 24.28 -31.97 5.91
C GLY A 669 23.23 -30.90 5.59
N THR A 670 22.75 -30.15 6.60
CA THR A 670 21.67 -29.17 6.44
C THR A 670 21.95 -27.84 7.15
N ALA A 671 21.40 -26.74 6.64
CA ALA A 671 21.53 -25.42 7.29
C ALA A 671 20.96 -25.41 8.72
N LYS A 672 19.93 -26.21 8.99
CA LYS A 672 19.34 -26.41 10.32
C LYS A 672 20.28 -27.13 11.29
N ALA A 673 21.15 -28.01 10.79
CA ALA A 673 22.17 -28.65 11.60
C ALA A 673 23.32 -27.69 11.90
N VAL A 674 23.71 -26.86 10.91
CA VAL A 674 24.69 -25.78 11.12
C VAL A 674 24.20 -24.78 12.17
N SER A 675 22.92 -24.40 12.13
CA SER A 675 22.33 -23.45 13.09
C SER A 675 22.23 -23.97 14.52
N ARG A 676 22.45 -25.27 14.75
CA ARG A 676 22.41 -25.91 16.09
C ARG A 676 23.79 -26.40 16.54
N ALA A 677 24.80 -26.26 15.69
CA ALA A 677 26.15 -26.73 15.99
C ALA A 677 26.78 -25.85 17.06
N ALA A 678 27.49 -26.47 18.00
CA ALA A 678 28.29 -25.74 18.98
C ALA A 678 29.44 -25.00 18.28
N LEU A 679 29.87 -23.87 18.84
CA LEU A 679 30.99 -23.08 18.31
C LEU A 679 32.27 -23.92 18.08
N SER A 680 32.52 -24.87 18.99
CA SER A 680 33.66 -25.81 18.89
C SER A 680 33.57 -26.74 17.68
N ASP A 681 32.36 -27.07 17.21
CA ASP A 681 32.16 -27.95 16.06
C ASP A 681 32.14 -27.18 14.75
N LEU A 682 31.63 -25.95 14.75
CA LEU A 682 31.74 -25.03 13.61
C LEU A 682 33.21 -24.73 13.29
N SER A 683 34.06 -24.62 14.31
CA SER A 683 35.50 -24.36 14.16
C SER A 683 36.31 -25.55 13.62
N LYS A 684 35.73 -26.77 13.62
CA LYS A 684 36.36 -27.97 13.06
C LYS A 684 36.13 -28.12 11.55
N VAL A 685 35.25 -27.31 10.96
CA VAL A 685 34.94 -27.38 9.53
C VAL A 685 36.10 -26.79 8.74
N GLU A 686 36.65 -27.60 7.83
CA GLU A 686 37.75 -27.20 6.95
C GLU A 686 37.36 -25.95 6.14
N GLY A 687 38.18 -24.89 6.24
CA GLY A 687 37.94 -23.60 5.58
C GLY A 687 37.08 -22.58 6.37
N ILE A 688 36.66 -22.93 7.59
CA ILE A 688 36.01 -22.01 8.54
C ILE A 688 37.02 -21.58 9.61
N SER A 689 37.33 -20.29 9.68
CA SER A 689 38.17 -19.74 10.76
C SER A 689 37.38 -19.60 12.05
N GLU A 690 38.06 -19.50 13.20
CA GLU A 690 37.43 -19.31 14.51
C GLU A 690 36.53 -18.05 14.55
N ALA A 691 36.98 -16.97 13.90
CA ALA A 691 36.18 -15.75 13.73
C ALA A 691 34.90 -15.97 12.89
N MET A 692 34.98 -16.81 11.85
CA MET A 692 33.82 -17.14 11.02
C MET A 692 32.88 -18.14 11.72
N ALA A 693 33.42 -19.11 12.45
CA ALA A 693 32.64 -20.01 13.28
C ALA A 693 31.83 -19.24 14.33
N LYS A 694 32.46 -18.22 14.94
CA LYS A 694 31.79 -17.30 15.86
C LYS A 694 30.70 -16.50 15.17
N LEU A 695 30.96 -15.93 13.99
CA LEU A 695 29.97 -15.17 13.22
C LEU A 695 28.76 -16.03 12.80
N VAL A 696 29.01 -17.28 12.40
CA VAL A 696 27.96 -18.26 12.09
C VAL A 696 27.16 -18.65 13.34
N TYR A 697 27.84 -18.87 14.47
CA TYR A 697 27.20 -19.22 15.75
C TYR A 697 26.32 -18.08 16.25
N ASP A 698 26.87 -16.87 16.33
CA ASP A 698 26.20 -15.65 16.80
C ASP A 698 24.98 -15.31 15.94
N HIS A 699 25.06 -15.51 14.62
CA HIS A 699 23.94 -15.29 13.70
C HIS A 699 22.71 -16.18 14.00
N PHE A 700 22.91 -17.38 14.57
CA PHE A 700 21.80 -18.29 14.91
C PHE A 700 21.44 -18.30 16.40
N HIS A 701 22.26 -17.68 17.27
CA HIS A 701 22.13 -17.72 18.73
C HIS A 701 22.13 -16.30 19.34
N GLU A 702 21.37 -15.36 18.75
CA GLU A 702 21.31 -13.95 19.17
C GLU A 702 20.75 -13.70 20.60
N LYS A 703 20.40 -14.75 21.35
CA LYS A 703 20.11 -14.71 22.80
C LYS A 703 20.65 -15.95 23.52
N GLY A 704 21.98 -16.15 23.50
CA GLY A 704 22.67 -17.14 24.34
C GLY A 704 22.65 -18.56 23.80
#